data_AF-A0A238GUV3-F1
#
_entry.id   AF-A0A238GUV3-F1
#
_cell.length_a   1.000
_cell.length_b   1.000
_cell.length_c   1.000
_cell.angle_alpha   90.00
_cell.angle_beta   90.00
_cell.angle_gamma   90.00
#
_symmetry.space_group_name_H-M   'P 1'
#
loop_
_entity.id
_entity.type
_entity.pdbx_description
1 polymer ?
#
loop_
_entity_poly.entity_id
_entity_poly.type
_entity_poly.pdbx_seq_one_letter_code
_entity_poly.pdbx_strand_id
1 'polypeptide(L)'
;MQEISAYELIKQKLHAIPNLRHKGSLFEKISKQFLQEHDSANEYESIDLWYDWELRGKERDKGIDIVIQTTSKEYIAVQCKFHQNSVSYNDISPFLTQLLSGVGSVKFKKGIIISTSNLTSEALKAIEQIRSTGMGIDIDEITEEDFIYSRIDWEKFDPTKTEDEIPLCDKKRPRPHQTEAIEKTKEYFSDPKNARGKLIMACGTGKTYTSLKIMEALDPKITLFLAPSIALLSQTFREYAQEKSDPFYASIVCSDDKTGQSKKNKSKNEDNDDIKFSELPIKASTRLEDILSTYEKAQKENKRFIIFSTYQSALRIKEAQEAGLNGIDLIICDEAHRTVGAMYSTNERDDKNAFTLCHSDENIKAKKRLYMTATPKIYSESSKAKAKEKDNVIYSMDDAQTFGEEIYTLNFERAIALDLLTDYKVIILAVRSENLSGVTNSVNKKISQLEAKGTKLDKKLINNEFVCKIVGTHKGLAKQDVIALDDENKEDNDLRNKADTFVSQRAISFCKSIQTSKNIKDSFETIMECYDEELKKKSFKNLQIKIDHVDGTMNCKERLDKLENLNQFEPNTCKVLSNARCLSEGVDVPALDSVIFFDGRSAMVDIIQAVGRVMRKAKNKKRGYIILPIALKESEIKNLDEAVKNTNFQNIWKVLKALRSHDSSLVDEATFREKIKIFGSDDASNPDDEEELKKDKTEQSDPKEAQKTLFDAILLQDLANAVYNVMPTKLGDRNYWENFAKKTGNIARTLNNRLKELFGKNPEIFDNFLTSLRGNIHQSIKEEEALDMIISHIITKPIFDAIFGDNIQNPIAKALDKMVLKLSDLGLEGETKDLKNLYESVKTEAARAKSQKTQQELIKNLYNTFFKEAFRKQSEKLGIVYTPIEVVDFILRATNGILKKHFNTDFNDQNITIFDPFTGTGSFIARLLSKENNLISDEALKEKFQKGLFAFDIVLLSYYIALINITQAAQNRDSSLKNFKNIALTDSLDYLEEKNDKGVIPGFEDLKENQEIKNTVTEQNIRVIIGNPPYSSGAKSENDNNQNLSHPKLERLVYEKYGENSTSRSVGQTTRDTLIHSIRRRAMLLKIGG
;
A
#
# COMPACT_ATOMS: atom_id res chain seq x y z
N MET A 1 3.96 -21.08 18.22
CA MET A 1 2.57 -20.75 17.87
C MET A 1 1.76 -21.97 18.22
N GLN A 2 0.95 -21.84 19.27
CA GLN A 2 0.20 -22.92 19.88
C GLN A 2 -0.88 -23.40 18.90
N GLU A 3 -1.06 -24.72 18.77
CA GLU A 3 -2.11 -25.32 17.93
C GLU A 3 -3.49 -25.26 18.61
N ILE A 4 -3.51 -25.00 19.91
CA ILE A 4 -4.69 -24.73 20.75
C ILE A 4 -4.62 -23.28 21.17
N SER A 5 -5.75 -22.57 21.17
CA SER A 5 -5.75 -21.18 21.61
C SER A 5 -5.57 -21.07 23.12
N ALA A 6 -5.02 -19.94 23.59
CA ALA A 6 -4.85 -19.67 25.00
C ALA A 6 -6.18 -19.82 25.76
N TYR A 7 -7.29 -19.33 25.20
CA TYR A 7 -8.62 -19.44 25.81
C TYR A 7 -9.11 -20.90 25.93
N GLU A 8 -8.98 -21.71 24.89
CA GLU A 8 -9.36 -23.12 24.97
C GLU A 8 -8.52 -23.90 25.96
N LEU A 9 -7.22 -23.61 25.98
CA LEU A 9 -6.30 -24.23 26.91
C LEU A 9 -6.62 -23.82 28.35
N ILE A 10 -6.88 -22.53 28.61
CA ILE A 10 -7.39 -22.01 29.88
C ILE A 10 -8.63 -22.80 30.29
N LYS A 11 -9.63 -22.85 29.43
CA LYS A 11 -10.91 -23.53 29.69
C LYS A 11 -10.73 -25.02 29.97
N GLN A 12 -9.95 -25.72 29.13
CA GLN A 12 -9.64 -27.14 29.33
C GLN A 12 -8.94 -27.38 30.68
N LYS A 13 -7.91 -26.58 31.00
CA LYS A 13 -7.11 -26.73 32.21
C LYS A 13 -7.92 -26.40 33.46
N LEU A 14 -8.68 -25.30 33.43
CA LEU A 14 -9.59 -24.88 34.50
C LEU A 14 -10.72 -25.89 34.73
N HIS A 15 -11.28 -26.49 33.67
CA HIS A 15 -12.33 -27.49 33.82
C HIS A 15 -11.81 -28.88 34.21
N ALA A 16 -10.58 -29.25 33.86
CA ALA A 16 -9.96 -30.55 34.13
C ALA A 16 -9.55 -30.79 35.60
N ILE A 17 -9.77 -29.82 36.50
CA ILE A 17 -9.41 -29.95 37.92
C ILE A 17 -10.31 -31.04 38.59
N PRO A 18 -9.72 -32.13 39.13
CA PRO A 18 -10.45 -33.38 39.40
C PRO A 18 -11.33 -33.40 40.66
N ASN A 19 -11.16 -32.48 41.63
CA ASN A 19 -11.90 -32.47 42.90
C ASN A 19 -12.51 -31.08 43.17
N LEU A 20 -13.80 -31.01 43.52
CA LEU A 20 -14.54 -29.77 43.83
C LEU A 20 -13.83 -28.89 44.88
N ARG A 21 -13.24 -29.48 45.92
CA ARG A 21 -12.53 -28.71 46.96
C ARG A 21 -11.14 -28.23 46.50
N HIS A 22 -10.43 -29.02 45.70
CA HIS A 22 -9.17 -28.60 45.08
C HIS A 22 -9.39 -27.55 43.98
N LYS A 23 -10.57 -27.58 43.35
CA LYS A 23 -10.95 -26.66 42.27
C LYS A 23 -11.09 -25.21 42.75
N GLY A 24 -11.75 -25.00 43.90
CA GLY A 24 -11.83 -23.68 44.52
C GLY A 24 -10.45 -23.12 44.87
N SER A 25 -9.67 -23.89 45.65
CA SER A 25 -8.35 -23.44 46.12
C SER A 25 -7.35 -23.18 44.99
N LEU A 26 -7.32 -23.99 43.93
CA LEU A 26 -6.45 -23.75 42.78
C LEU A 26 -6.88 -22.51 42.00
N PHE A 27 -8.19 -22.31 41.82
CA PHE A 27 -8.73 -21.12 41.15
C PHE A 27 -8.44 -19.84 41.95
N GLU A 28 -8.49 -19.89 43.28
CA GLU A 28 -8.05 -18.79 44.15
C GLU A 28 -6.57 -18.46 43.96
N LYS A 29 -5.68 -19.47 43.90
CA LYS A 29 -4.25 -19.25 43.63
C LYS A 29 -4.01 -18.60 42.25
N ILE A 30 -4.69 -19.09 41.22
CA ILE A 30 -4.65 -18.52 39.86
C ILE A 30 -5.14 -17.06 39.87
N SER A 31 -6.23 -16.80 40.57
CA SER A 31 -6.82 -15.47 40.70
C SER A 31 -5.89 -14.51 41.45
N LYS A 32 -5.22 -14.99 42.51
CA LYS A 32 -4.19 -14.23 43.22
C LYS A 32 -3.04 -13.83 42.27
N GLN A 33 -2.51 -14.76 41.48
CA GLN A 33 -1.45 -14.45 40.50
C GLN A 33 -1.92 -13.44 39.45
N PHE A 34 -3.14 -13.60 38.93
CA PHE A 34 -3.72 -12.66 37.98
C PHE A 34 -3.84 -11.24 38.56
N LEU A 35 -4.32 -11.12 39.80
CA LEU A 35 -4.45 -9.83 40.48
C LEU A 35 -3.10 -9.12 40.66
N GLN A 36 -2.01 -9.87 40.92
CA GLN A 36 -0.66 -9.29 40.99
C GLN A 36 -0.20 -8.71 39.65
N GLU A 37 -0.54 -9.36 38.54
CA GLU A 37 -0.16 -8.91 37.19
C GLU A 37 -1.01 -7.75 36.69
N HIS A 38 -2.30 -7.77 37.03
CA HIS A 38 -3.29 -6.78 36.62
C HIS A 38 -3.11 -5.42 37.30
N ASP A 39 -2.38 -5.39 38.43
CA ASP A 39 -2.04 -4.15 39.13
C ASP A 39 -0.97 -3.35 38.36
N SER A 40 -1.37 -2.28 37.66
CA SER A 40 -0.45 -1.39 36.93
C SER A 40 0.50 -0.62 37.84
N ALA A 41 0.04 -0.29 39.05
CA ALA A 41 0.71 0.64 39.96
C ALA A 41 1.51 -0.09 41.05
N ASN A 42 1.39 -1.41 41.17
CA ASN A 42 1.88 -2.19 42.32
C ASN A 42 1.36 -1.58 43.64
N GLU A 43 0.06 -1.24 43.68
CA GLU A 43 -0.67 -0.78 44.87
C GLU A 43 -0.92 -1.91 45.87
N TYR A 44 -0.92 -3.17 45.43
CA TYR A 44 -1.21 -4.32 46.29
C TYR A 44 0.04 -4.69 47.10
N GLU A 45 0.03 -4.31 48.39
CA GLU A 45 1.11 -4.62 49.34
C GLU A 45 1.08 -6.09 49.74
N SER A 46 -0.12 -6.63 49.99
CA SER A 46 -0.35 -8.06 50.16
C SER A 46 -1.61 -8.51 49.42
N ILE A 47 -1.59 -9.76 48.95
CA ILE A 47 -2.74 -10.46 48.41
C ILE A 47 -2.80 -11.80 49.13
N ASP A 48 -3.68 -11.90 50.12
CA ASP A 48 -3.75 -13.03 51.02
C ASP A 48 -4.97 -13.87 50.68
N LEU A 49 -4.79 -15.19 50.58
CA LEU A 49 -5.94 -16.10 50.59
C LEU A 49 -6.64 -15.94 51.94
N TRP A 50 -7.96 -16.12 51.99
CA TRP A 50 -8.74 -15.92 53.20
C TRP A 50 -8.15 -16.64 54.41
N TYR A 51 -7.67 -17.87 54.24
CA TYR A 51 -7.11 -18.66 55.34
C TYR A 51 -5.73 -18.21 55.82
N ASP A 52 -4.99 -17.49 54.98
CA ASP A 52 -3.66 -16.94 55.24
C ASP A 52 -3.74 -15.52 55.83
N TRP A 53 -4.90 -14.86 55.74
CA TRP A 53 -5.09 -13.49 56.23
C TRP A 53 -5.22 -13.42 57.76
N GLU A 54 -4.24 -12.80 58.42
CA GLU A 54 -4.13 -12.78 59.90
C GLU A 54 -5.34 -12.15 60.61
N LEU A 55 -5.94 -11.12 60.00
CA LEU A 55 -7.05 -10.36 60.61
C LEU A 55 -8.40 -11.08 60.55
N ARG A 56 -8.49 -12.27 59.91
CA ARG A 56 -9.70 -13.10 59.94
C ARG A 56 -10.04 -13.63 61.35
N GLY A 57 -9.04 -13.70 62.23
CA GLY A 57 -9.18 -14.32 63.54
C GLY A 57 -9.68 -15.76 63.47
N LYS A 58 -10.82 -16.06 64.12
CA LYS A 58 -11.47 -17.37 64.11
C LYS A 58 -12.67 -17.45 63.16
N GLU A 59 -12.91 -16.42 62.34
CA GLU A 59 -14.02 -16.43 61.39
C GLU A 59 -13.80 -17.48 60.30
N ARG A 60 -14.88 -18.20 59.97
CA ARG A 60 -14.92 -19.05 58.78
C ARG A 60 -15.17 -18.17 57.56
N ASP A 61 -14.74 -18.67 56.41
CA ASP A 61 -15.09 -18.07 55.12
C ASP A 61 -16.62 -17.97 54.98
N LYS A 62 -17.11 -16.76 54.69
CA LYS A 62 -18.51 -16.44 54.42
C LYS A 62 -18.63 -15.68 53.07
N GLY A 63 -17.83 -16.07 52.09
CA GLY A 63 -17.84 -15.54 50.73
C GLY A 63 -16.71 -14.58 50.38
N ILE A 64 -15.67 -14.44 51.22
CA ILE A 64 -14.48 -13.68 50.84
C ILE A 64 -13.35 -14.70 50.73
N ASP A 65 -12.82 -14.89 49.53
CA ASP A 65 -11.81 -15.91 49.28
C ASP A 65 -10.40 -15.31 49.26
N ILE A 66 -10.26 -14.04 48.87
CA ILE A 66 -8.99 -13.31 48.85
C ILE A 66 -9.21 -11.92 49.47
N VAL A 67 -8.22 -11.46 50.24
CA VAL A 67 -8.16 -10.10 50.78
C VAL A 67 -6.90 -9.42 50.25
N ILE A 68 -7.07 -8.25 49.64
CA ILE A 68 -5.96 -7.42 49.19
C ILE A 68 -5.80 -6.27 50.17
N GLN A 69 -4.57 -6.04 50.62
CA GLN A 69 -4.19 -4.82 51.33
C GLN A 69 -3.44 -3.89 50.38
N THR A 70 -3.89 -2.66 50.26
CA THR A 70 -3.21 -1.64 49.45
C THR A 70 -2.10 -0.95 50.22
N THR A 71 -1.18 -0.27 49.53
CA THR A 71 -0.16 0.61 50.13
C THR A 71 -0.77 1.72 51.00
N SER A 72 -2.02 2.13 50.73
CA SER A 72 -2.80 3.06 51.55
C SER A 72 -3.40 2.43 52.83
N LYS A 73 -3.10 1.15 53.10
CA LYS A 73 -3.67 0.34 54.19
C LYS A 73 -5.20 0.18 54.11
N GLU A 74 -5.75 0.28 52.90
CA GLU A 74 -7.15 -0.02 52.61
C GLU A 74 -7.29 -1.50 52.25
N TYR A 75 -8.49 -2.06 52.48
CA TYR A 75 -8.77 -3.46 52.20
C TYR A 75 -9.78 -3.62 51.07
N ILE A 76 -9.48 -4.55 50.17
CA ILE A 76 -10.36 -4.95 49.05
C ILE A 76 -10.73 -6.42 49.28
N ALA A 77 -12.03 -6.71 49.24
CA ALA A 77 -12.54 -8.07 49.34
C ALA A 77 -12.68 -8.67 47.94
N VAL A 78 -12.29 -9.92 47.78
CA VAL A 78 -12.36 -10.62 46.50
C VAL A 78 -13.08 -11.95 46.67
N GLN A 79 -14.03 -12.23 45.78
CA GLN A 79 -14.70 -13.52 45.67
C GLN A 79 -14.36 -14.15 44.32
N CYS A 80 -13.84 -15.36 44.36
CA CYS A 80 -13.54 -16.26 43.25
C CYS A 80 -14.65 -17.32 43.12
N LYS A 81 -15.45 -17.26 42.06
CA LYS A 81 -16.49 -18.26 41.78
C LYS A 81 -16.16 -19.09 40.55
N PHE A 82 -16.00 -20.39 40.79
CA PHE A 82 -15.87 -21.38 39.72
C PHE A 82 -17.20 -22.11 39.53
N HIS A 83 -17.98 -21.73 38.51
CA HIS A 83 -19.24 -22.39 38.14
C HIS A 83 -19.19 -22.89 36.69
N GLN A 84 -20.04 -23.87 36.36
CA GLN A 84 -20.18 -24.39 34.98
C GLN A 84 -21.25 -23.65 34.15
N ASN A 85 -22.26 -23.06 34.79
CA ASN A 85 -23.43 -22.50 34.10
C ASN A 85 -23.53 -20.98 34.30
N SER A 86 -23.98 -20.56 35.47
CA SER A 86 -24.14 -19.16 35.85
C SER A 86 -23.91 -18.99 37.34
N VAL A 87 -23.56 -17.77 37.73
CA VAL A 87 -23.42 -17.36 39.13
C VAL A 87 -24.68 -16.60 39.53
N SER A 88 -25.47 -17.19 40.43
CA SER A 88 -26.73 -16.61 40.90
C SER A 88 -26.52 -15.58 42.00
N TYR A 89 -27.55 -14.80 42.30
CA TYR A 89 -27.53 -13.90 43.47
C TYR A 89 -27.21 -14.65 44.77
N ASN A 90 -27.71 -15.87 44.94
CA ASN A 90 -27.47 -16.67 46.15
C ASN A 90 -25.99 -17.06 46.30
N ASP A 91 -25.27 -17.21 45.20
CA ASP A 91 -23.85 -17.58 45.22
C ASP A 91 -22.96 -16.41 45.71
N ILE A 92 -23.36 -15.17 45.44
CA ILE A 92 -22.60 -13.95 45.81
C ILE A 92 -23.21 -13.18 47.00
N SER A 93 -24.44 -13.48 47.41
CA SER A 93 -25.12 -12.80 48.51
C SER A 93 -24.31 -12.79 49.83
N PRO A 94 -23.63 -13.89 50.23
CA PRO A 94 -22.75 -13.87 51.40
C PRO A 94 -21.60 -12.86 51.26
N PHE A 95 -20.93 -12.84 50.10
CA PHE A 95 -19.89 -11.87 49.76
C PHE A 95 -20.39 -10.44 49.85
N LEU A 96 -21.51 -10.14 49.19
CA LEU A 96 -22.11 -8.79 49.19
C LEU A 96 -22.47 -8.34 50.62
N THR A 97 -22.93 -9.27 51.46
CA THR A 97 -23.25 -8.97 52.86
C THR A 97 -21.97 -8.63 53.64
N GLN A 98 -20.91 -9.45 53.51
CA GLN A 98 -19.64 -9.19 54.21
C GLN A 98 -18.92 -7.95 53.71
N LEU A 99 -19.01 -7.67 52.41
CA LEU A 99 -18.46 -6.46 51.81
C LEU A 99 -19.02 -5.21 52.48
N LEU A 100 -20.32 -5.22 52.80
CA LEU A 100 -21.01 -4.11 53.47
C LEU A 100 -20.79 -4.10 54.99
N SER A 101 -20.82 -5.26 55.65
CA SER A 101 -20.69 -5.34 57.12
C SER A 101 -19.25 -5.19 57.61
N GLY A 102 -18.26 -5.52 56.77
CA GLY A 102 -16.88 -5.72 57.18
C GLY A 102 -16.64 -7.05 57.90
N VAL A 103 -15.39 -7.31 58.26
CA VAL A 103 -14.93 -8.48 59.02
C VAL A 103 -14.11 -7.99 60.22
N GLY A 104 -14.53 -8.34 61.44
CA GLY A 104 -13.90 -7.82 62.65
C GLY A 104 -13.89 -6.28 62.69
N SER A 105 -12.71 -5.67 62.79
CA SER A 105 -12.52 -4.21 62.71
C SER A 105 -12.28 -3.69 61.28
N VAL A 106 -12.20 -4.57 60.29
CA VAL A 106 -11.85 -4.23 58.91
C VAL A 106 -13.10 -3.87 58.12
N LYS A 107 -13.09 -2.72 57.45
CA LYS A 107 -14.09 -2.31 56.47
C LYS A 107 -13.47 -2.32 55.08
N PHE A 108 -14.18 -2.92 54.13
CA PHE A 108 -13.73 -2.99 52.75
C PHE A 108 -14.11 -1.71 51.99
N LYS A 109 -13.19 -1.21 51.17
CA LYS A 109 -13.40 -0.04 50.31
C LYS A 109 -13.88 -0.42 48.92
N LYS A 110 -13.61 -1.66 48.51
CA LYS A 110 -13.88 -2.17 47.17
C LYS A 110 -14.09 -3.68 47.22
N GLY A 111 -14.91 -4.17 46.30
CA GLY A 111 -15.11 -5.59 46.01
C GLY A 111 -14.56 -5.96 44.63
N ILE A 112 -14.09 -7.19 44.47
CA ILE A 112 -13.80 -7.79 43.16
C ILE A 112 -14.47 -9.15 43.10
N ILE A 113 -15.21 -9.42 42.02
CA ILE A 113 -15.79 -10.73 41.74
C ILE A 113 -15.04 -11.31 40.54
N ILE A 114 -14.38 -12.45 40.74
CA ILE A 114 -13.67 -13.19 39.71
C ILE A 114 -14.49 -14.44 39.40
N SER A 115 -14.97 -14.59 38.17
CA SER A 115 -15.91 -15.65 37.82
C SER A 115 -15.58 -16.34 36.50
N THR A 116 -15.76 -17.67 36.47
CA THR A 116 -15.71 -18.47 35.22
C THR A 116 -17.06 -18.59 34.50
N SER A 117 -18.08 -17.87 34.96
CA SER A 117 -19.44 -17.93 34.40
C SER A 117 -20.15 -16.58 34.54
N ASN A 118 -21.12 -16.33 33.67
CA ASN A 118 -21.88 -15.09 33.69
C ASN A 118 -22.71 -14.98 34.97
N LEU A 119 -22.79 -13.77 35.53
CA LEU A 119 -23.71 -13.46 36.61
C LEU A 119 -25.15 -13.40 36.07
N THR A 120 -26.12 -13.88 36.86
CA THR A 120 -27.53 -13.74 36.49
C THR A 120 -28.00 -12.29 36.54
N SER A 121 -29.11 -11.98 35.86
CA SER A 121 -29.68 -10.63 35.85
C SER A 121 -30.00 -10.12 37.27
N GLU A 122 -30.39 -11.02 38.18
CA GLU A 122 -30.65 -10.71 39.59
C GLU A 122 -29.37 -10.35 40.35
N ALA A 123 -28.28 -11.08 40.10
CA ALA A 123 -26.97 -10.82 40.70
C ALA A 123 -26.41 -9.46 40.25
N LEU A 124 -26.49 -9.16 38.96
CA LEU A 124 -26.08 -7.86 38.40
C LEU A 124 -26.88 -6.69 38.99
N LYS A 125 -28.20 -6.84 39.12
CA LYS A 125 -29.06 -5.82 39.76
C LYS A 125 -28.66 -5.57 41.22
N ALA A 126 -28.31 -6.60 41.98
CA ALA A 126 -27.87 -6.45 43.36
C ALA A 126 -26.54 -5.67 43.45
N ILE A 127 -25.60 -5.95 42.55
CA ILE A 127 -24.33 -5.20 42.44
C ILE A 127 -24.60 -3.73 42.11
N GLU A 128 -25.46 -3.45 41.13
CA GLU A 128 -25.86 -2.08 40.78
C GLU A 128 -26.57 -1.36 41.94
N GLN A 129 -27.36 -2.07 42.74
CA GLN A 129 -28.02 -1.52 43.91
C GLN A 129 -27.00 -1.09 44.99
N ILE A 130 -25.95 -1.88 45.21
CA ILE A 130 -24.86 -1.50 46.12
C ILE A 130 -24.11 -0.28 45.59
N ARG A 131 -23.84 -0.21 44.28
CA ARG A 131 -23.21 0.97 43.65
C ARG A 131 -24.05 2.23 43.80
N SER A 132 -25.37 2.13 43.66
CA SER A 132 -26.30 3.28 43.66
C SER A 132 -26.72 3.77 45.05
N THR A 133 -26.59 2.94 46.09
CA THR A 133 -26.97 3.30 47.47
C THR A 133 -26.00 4.29 48.15
N GLY A 134 -24.95 4.74 47.46
CA GLY A 134 -24.08 5.82 47.93
C GLY A 134 -23.15 5.43 49.08
N MET A 135 -22.99 4.13 49.37
CA MET A 135 -22.09 3.64 50.42
C MET A 135 -20.60 3.74 50.06
N GLY A 136 -20.28 4.22 48.85
CA GLY A 136 -18.89 4.47 48.42
C GLY A 136 -18.06 3.21 48.17
N ILE A 137 -18.70 2.04 48.11
CA ILE A 137 -18.05 0.75 47.81
C ILE A 137 -18.33 0.40 46.35
N ASP A 138 -17.26 0.28 45.56
CA ASP A 138 -17.35 -0.19 44.18
C ASP A 138 -17.10 -1.70 44.10
N ILE A 139 -17.62 -2.33 43.05
CA ILE A 139 -17.44 -3.77 42.81
C ILE A 139 -16.99 -3.96 41.37
N ASP A 140 -15.80 -4.53 41.15
CA ASP A 140 -15.31 -4.88 39.82
C ASP A 140 -15.63 -6.34 39.49
N GLU A 141 -15.81 -6.65 38.21
CA GLU A 141 -16.02 -8.01 37.70
C GLU A 141 -14.83 -8.37 36.80
N ILE A 142 -14.20 -9.50 37.09
CA ILE A 142 -13.15 -10.12 36.28
C ILE A 142 -13.70 -11.45 35.79
N THR A 143 -13.65 -11.66 34.49
CA THR A 143 -14.22 -12.82 33.83
C THR A 143 -13.14 -13.82 33.42
N GLU A 144 -13.55 -15.03 33.03
CA GLU A 144 -12.65 -16.03 32.44
C GLU A 144 -11.84 -15.47 31.25
N GLU A 145 -12.44 -14.57 30.48
CA GLU A 145 -11.84 -13.97 29.27
C GLU A 145 -10.66 -13.05 29.60
N ASP A 146 -10.66 -12.44 30.78
CA ASP A 146 -9.58 -11.56 31.21
C ASP A 146 -8.27 -12.33 31.44
N PHE A 147 -8.34 -13.63 31.78
CA PHE A 147 -7.16 -14.47 31.99
C PHE A 147 -6.36 -14.75 30.70
N ILE A 148 -6.93 -14.51 29.51
CA ILE A 148 -6.21 -14.58 28.23
C ILE A 148 -5.04 -13.58 28.21
N TYR A 149 -5.17 -12.48 28.94
CA TYR A 149 -4.16 -11.42 29.02
C TYR A 149 -3.18 -11.61 30.20
N SER A 150 -3.29 -12.73 30.93
CA SER A 150 -2.33 -13.09 31.96
C SER A 150 -1.00 -13.56 31.35
N ARG A 151 0.07 -13.49 32.13
CA ARG A 151 1.35 -14.13 31.80
C ARG A 151 1.37 -15.60 32.16
N ILE A 152 0.30 -16.19 32.66
CA ILE A 152 0.26 -17.60 33.04
C ILE A 152 0.55 -18.46 31.80
N ASP A 153 1.55 -19.34 31.91
CA ASP A 153 1.90 -20.31 30.87
C ASP A 153 0.98 -21.53 31.01
N TRP A 154 -0.20 -21.41 30.40
CA TRP A 154 -1.24 -22.44 30.42
C TRP A 154 -0.83 -23.76 29.77
N GLU A 155 0.22 -23.78 28.94
CA GLU A 155 0.76 -25.03 28.37
C GLU A 155 1.53 -25.81 29.42
N LYS A 156 2.38 -25.13 30.18
CA LYS A 156 3.14 -25.73 31.28
C LYS A 156 2.29 -26.00 32.52
N PHE A 157 1.21 -25.26 32.70
CA PHE A 157 0.32 -25.40 33.86
C PHE A 157 -0.30 -26.82 33.94
N ASP A 158 -0.11 -27.49 35.07
CA ASP A 158 -0.66 -28.82 35.34
C ASP A 158 -1.81 -28.75 36.38
N PRO A 159 -3.08 -28.87 35.96
CA PRO A 159 -4.24 -28.73 36.87
C PRO A 159 -4.39 -29.91 37.84
N THR A 160 -3.59 -30.97 37.67
CA THR A 160 -3.61 -32.15 38.55
C THR A 160 -2.61 -32.05 39.69
N LYS A 161 -1.67 -31.10 39.62
CA LYS A 161 -0.68 -30.85 40.66
C LYS A 161 -1.04 -29.59 41.45
N THR A 162 -0.82 -29.65 42.76
CA THR A 162 -0.74 -28.44 43.58
C THR A 162 0.68 -27.88 43.42
N GLU A 163 0.93 -27.19 42.31
CA GLU A 163 2.18 -26.43 42.16
C GLU A 163 2.15 -25.25 43.15
N ASP A 164 3.28 -25.01 43.82
CA ASP A 164 3.42 -23.86 44.73
C ASP A 164 3.62 -22.55 43.94
N GLU A 165 4.20 -22.63 42.74
CA GLU A 165 4.41 -21.50 41.83
C GLU A 165 3.67 -21.72 40.51
N ILE A 166 2.97 -20.69 40.03
CA ILE A 166 2.26 -20.73 38.75
C ILE A 166 3.25 -20.42 37.63
N PRO A 167 3.35 -21.25 36.57
CA PRO A 167 4.32 -21.01 35.51
C PRO A 167 3.96 -19.74 34.73
N LEU A 168 4.95 -18.90 34.43
CA LEU A 168 4.76 -17.62 33.72
C LEU A 168 5.55 -17.58 32.41
N CYS A 169 4.97 -16.94 31.39
CA CYS A 169 5.60 -16.57 30.13
C CYS A 169 6.61 -15.43 30.36
N ASP A 170 7.74 -15.45 29.67
CA ASP A 170 8.72 -14.36 29.67
C ASP A 170 8.13 -13.06 29.09
N LYS A 171 8.58 -11.89 29.60
CA LYS A 171 8.23 -10.58 29.02
C LYS A 171 8.79 -10.44 27.60
N LYS A 172 8.11 -9.66 26.77
CA LYS A 172 8.55 -9.37 25.40
C LYS A 172 9.85 -8.56 25.42
N ARG A 173 10.72 -8.82 24.44
CA ARG A 173 11.93 -8.02 24.19
C ARG A 173 11.79 -7.25 22.88
N PRO A 174 12.25 -5.98 22.79
CA PRO A 174 12.21 -5.23 21.54
C PRO A 174 12.98 -5.93 20.43
N ARG A 175 12.38 -6.00 19.25
CA ARG A 175 13.04 -6.46 18.02
C ARG A 175 13.97 -5.38 17.45
N PRO A 176 14.87 -5.69 16.50
CA PRO A 176 15.81 -4.71 15.93
C PRO A 176 15.13 -3.46 15.37
N HIS A 177 14.04 -3.61 14.62
CA HIS A 177 13.29 -2.46 14.05
C HIS A 177 12.62 -1.59 15.13
N GLN A 178 12.19 -2.21 16.24
CA GLN A 178 11.61 -1.48 17.38
C GLN A 178 12.70 -0.73 18.14
N THR A 179 13.87 -1.34 18.31
CA THR A 179 15.04 -0.71 18.93
C THR A 179 15.47 0.51 18.12
N GLU A 180 15.57 0.39 16.81
CA GLU A 180 15.86 1.51 15.90
C GLU A 180 14.83 2.64 16.03
N ALA A 181 13.53 2.30 16.10
CA ALA A 181 12.46 3.28 16.28
C ALA A 181 12.53 3.99 17.64
N ILE A 182 12.83 3.26 18.71
CA ILE A 182 13.00 3.80 20.07
C ILE A 182 14.18 4.78 20.12
N GLU A 183 15.34 4.37 19.59
CA GLU A 183 16.56 5.19 19.57
C GLU A 183 16.38 6.47 18.76
N LYS A 184 15.82 6.37 17.54
CA LYS A 184 15.53 7.54 16.70
C LYS A 184 14.54 8.49 17.35
N THR A 185 13.52 7.97 18.02
CA THR A 185 12.53 8.81 18.71
C THR A 185 13.15 9.52 19.91
N LYS A 186 14.01 8.83 20.66
CA LYS A 186 14.76 9.41 21.78
C LYS A 186 15.71 10.51 21.31
N GLU A 187 16.47 10.27 20.25
CA GLU A 187 17.36 11.25 19.64
C GLU A 187 16.58 12.47 19.12
N TYR A 188 15.52 12.23 18.35
CA TYR A 188 14.69 13.28 17.77
C TYR A 188 14.11 14.23 18.83
N PHE A 189 13.53 13.69 19.90
CA PHE A 189 12.95 14.47 20.99
C PHE A 189 13.99 14.98 22.00
N SER A 190 15.29 14.72 21.81
CA SER A 190 16.35 15.31 22.64
C SER A 190 16.64 16.77 22.25
N ASP A 191 16.37 17.15 20.99
CA ASP A 191 16.42 18.54 20.54
C ASP A 191 15.18 19.29 21.05
N PRO A 192 15.34 20.37 21.86
CA PRO A 192 14.23 21.18 22.35
C PRO A 192 13.35 21.81 21.26
N LYS A 193 13.85 21.93 20.02
CA LYS A 193 13.07 22.43 18.87
C LYS A 193 12.00 21.45 18.41
N ASN A 194 12.18 20.16 18.70
CA ASN A 194 11.31 19.09 18.24
C ASN A 194 10.26 18.78 19.31
N ALA A 195 9.10 19.44 19.23
CA ALA A 195 7.97 19.18 20.11
C ALA A 195 6.99 18.13 19.55
N ARG A 196 7.09 17.81 18.26
CA ARG A 196 6.10 16.99 17.52
C ARG A 196 6.84 16.06 16.57
N GLY A 197 6.37 14.83 16.41
CA GLY A 197 6.89 13.95 15.36
C GLY A 197 5.99 12.76 15.07
N LYS A 198 6.22 12.14 13.91
CA LYS A 198 5.44 11.02 13.38
C LYS A 198 6.23 9.71 13.44
N LEU A 199 5.55 8.66 13.87
CA LEU A 199 6.02 7.27 13.83
C LEU A 199 5.10 6.46 12.90
N ILE A 200 5.61 6.08 11.74
CA ILE A 200 4.85 5.34 10.73
C ILE A 200 5.28 3.88 10.78
N MET A 201 4.39 2.99 11.22
CA MET A 201 4.70 1.56 11.35
C MET A 201 3.58 0.69 10.79
N ALA A 202 3.95 -0.25 9.92
CA ALA A 202 3.06 -1.24 9.35
C ALA A 202 2.27 -2.00 10.41
N CYS A 203 0.98 -2.25 10.13
CA CYS A 203 0.12 -3.07 10.99
C CYS A 203 0.76 -4.44 11.26
N GLY A 204 0.68 -4.91 12.51
CA GLY A 204 1.25 -6.21 12.92
C GLY A 204 2.74 -6.19 13.29
N THR A 205 3.43 -5.05 13.19
CA THR A 205 4.88 -4.94 13.55
C THR A 205 5.14 -4.56 15.02
N GLY A 206 4.09 -4.45 15.85
CA GLY A 206 4.19 -4.18 17.29
C GLY A 206 4.21 -2.70 17.68
N LYS A 207 3.44 -1.84 16.99
CA LYS A 207 3.33 -0.39 17.24
C LYS A 207 2.98 -0.07 18.71
N THR A 208 2.00 -0.77 19.30
CA THR A 208 1.56 -0.56 20.69
C THR A 208 2.64 -0.89 21.71
N TYR A 209 3.34 -2.01 21.55
CA TYR A 209 4.50 -2.34 22.39
C TYR A 209 5.65 -1.33 22.21
N THR A 210 5.89 -0.90 20.97
CA THR A 210 6.94 0.08 20.67
C THR A 210 6.65 1.43 21.33
N SER A 211 5.37 1.84 21.37
CA SER A 211 4.97 3.10 22.01
C SER A 211 5.18 3.08 23.54
N LEU A 212 4.93 1.95 24.19
CA LEU A 212 5.27 1.75 25.62
C LEU A 212 6.78 1.95 25.83
N LYS A 213 7.61 1.29 25.02
CA LYS A 213 9.07 1.37 25.18
C LYS A 213 9.65 2.73 24.80
N ILE A 214 9.04 3.45 23.86
CA ILE A 214 9.35 4.86 23.59
C ILE A 214 9.00 5.72 24.80
N MET A 215 7.80 5.56 25.38
CA MET A 215 7.40 6.30 26.58
C MET A 215 8.38 6.04 27.73
N GLU A 216 8.71 4.78 28.02
CA GLU A 216 9.70 4.42 29.05
C GLU A 216 11.08 5.04 28.78
N ALA A 217 11.54 5.08 27.52
CA ALA A 217 12.82 5.68 27.15
C ALA A 217 12.86 7.21 27.23
N LEU A 218 11.71 7.87 27.07
CA LEU A 218 11.55 9.32 27.22
C LEU A 218 11.30 9.76 28.68
N ASP A 219 10.94 8.82 29.54
CA ASP A 219 10.65 8.98 30.98
C ASP A 219 9.72 10.17 31.35
N PRO A 220 8.53 10.30 30.72
CA PRO A 220 7.55 11.31 31.11
C PRO A 220 6.94 11.02 32.48
N LYS A 221 6.64 12.06 33.26
CA LYS A 221 5.87 11.93 34.52
C LYS A 221 4.38 11.79 34.25
N ILE A 222 3.86 12.55 33.28
CA ILE A 222 2.45 12.51 32.86
C ILE A 222 2.38 12.19 31.36
N THR A 223 1.68 11.10 31.02
CA THR A 223 1.43 10.70 29.62
C THR A 223 -0.06 10.66 29.34
N LEU A 224 -0.46 11.15 28.16
CA LEU A 224 -1.81 10.98 27.62
C LEU A 224 -1.75 10.08 26.38
N PHE A 225 -2.44 8.94 26.42
CA PHE A 225 -2.62 8.05 25.29
C PHE A 225 -4.02 8.24 24.69
N LEU A 226 -4.10 8.63 23.42
CA LEU A 226 -5.35 8.84 22.69
C LEU A 226 -5.57 7.74 21.65
N ALA A 227 -6.76 7.15 21.66
CA ALA A 227 -7.19 6.15 20.69
C ALA A 227 -8.63 6.37 20.21
N PRO A 228 -9.01 5.86 19.03
CA PRO A 228 -10.33 6.08 18.45
C PRO A 228 -11.48 5.30 19.07
N SER A 229 -11.20 4.16 19.72
CA SER A 229 -12.23 3.24 20.22
C SER A 229 -11.89 2.70 21.61
N ILE A 230 -12.93 2.31 22.35
CA ILE A 230 -12.82 1.70 23.68
C ILE A 230 -12.06 0.37 23.61
N ALA A 231 -12.27 -0.41 22.54
CA ALA A 231 -11.57 -1.66 22.28
C ALA A 231 -10.05 -1.48 22.26
N LEU A 232 -9.58 -0.50 21.49
CA LEU A 232 -8.15 -0.24 21.33
C LEU A 232 -7.53 0.29 22.63
N LEU A 233 -8.27 1.09 23.40
CA LEU A 233 -7.83 1.53 24.74
C LEU A 233 -7.68 0.36 25.70
N SER A 234 -8.67 -0.54 25.77
CA SER A 234 -8.61 -1.74 26.61
C SER A 234 -7.40 -2.60 26.25
N GLN A 235 -7.20 -2.86 24.97
CA GLN A 235 -6.04 -3.61 24.46
C GLN A 235 -4.71 -2.92 24.83
N THR A 236 -4.62 -1.60 24.64
CA THR A 236 -3.41 -0.83 24.93
C THR A 236 -3.10 -0.85 26.43
N PHE A 237 -4.10 -0.62 27.29
CA PHE A 237 -3.92 -0.65 28.73
C PHE A 237 -3.41 -2.01 29.20
N ARG A 238 -4.03 -3.11 28.74
CA ARG A 238 -3.63 -4.48 29.10
C ARG A 238 -2.19 -4.76 28.68
N GLU A 239 -1.81 -4.42 27.45
CA GLU A 239 -0.43 -4.55 26.95
C GLU A 239 0.56 -3.72 27.80
N TYR A 240 0.21 -2.48 28.15
CA TYR A 240 1.04 -1.61 28.99
C TYR A 240 1.22 -2.19 30.40
N ALA A 241 0.12 -2.61 31.05
CA ALA A 241 0.16 -3.17 32.39
C ALA A 241 0.99 -4.47 32.46
N GLN A 242 0.93 -5.30 31.42
CA GLN A 242 1.65 -6.56 31.33
C GLN A 242 3.15 -6.37 31.04
N GLU A 243 3.50 -5.49 30.10
CA GLU A 243 4.85 -5.33 29.57
C GLU A 243 5.66 -4.18 30.20
N LYS A 244 5.07 -3.48 31.19
CA LYS A 244 5.71 -2.37 31.93
C LYS A 244 7.06 -2.77 32.52
N SER A 245 8.04 -1.90 32.40
CA SER A 245 9.31 -2.00 33.11
C SER A 245 9.19 -1.48 34.54
N ASP A 246 8.50 -0.35 34.74
CA ASP A 246 8.22 0.24 36.05
C ASP A 246 6.70 0.43 36.27
N PRO A 247 6.21 0.44 37.52
CA PRO A 247 4.81 0.67 37.83
C PRO A 247 4.31 2.07 37.44
N PHE A 248 3.03 2.16 37.09
CA PHE A 248 2.34 3.41 36.76
C PHE A 248 0.89 3.42 37.26
N TYR A 249 0.42 4.61 37.62
CA TYR A 249 -1.00 4.87 37.86
C TYR A 249 -1.71 5.15 36.54
N ALA A 250 -2.97 4.72 36.43
CA ALA A 250 -3.75 4.86 35.22
C ALA A 250 -5.16 5.40 35.47
N SER A 251 -5.64 6.24 34.56
CA SER A 251 -7.05 6.61 34.47
C SER A 251 -7.57 6.32 33.06
N ILE A 252 -8.73 5.66 32.96
CA ILE A 252 -9.43 5.45 31.67
C ILE A 252 -10.57 6.47 31.55
N VAL A 253 -10.52 7.31 30.52
CA VAL A 253 -11.46 8.42 30.30
C VAL A 253 -12.22 8.22 28.99
N CYS A 254 -13.49 7.84 29.11
CA CYS A 254 -14.36 7.49 27.98
C CYS A 254 -15.79 8.00 28.26
N SER A 255 -16.45 8.66 27.31
CA SER A 255 -17.76 9.30 27.49
C SER A 255 -18.94 8.38 27.15
N ASP A 256 -19.89 8.27 28.09
CA ASP A 256 -21.11 7.47 27.98
C ASP A 256 -22.28 8.31 27.45
N ASP A 257 -22.43 8.38 26.12
CA ASP A 257 -23.62 9.02 25.51
C ASP A 257 -24.78 8.04 25.28
N LYS A 258 -24.71 6.79 25.76
CA LYS A 258 -25.77 5.79 25.55
C LYS A 258 -26.71 5.61 26.74
N THR A 259 -26.39 6.12 27.93
CA THR A 259 -27.26 5.98 29.12
C THR A 259 -28.24 7.14 29.35
N GLY A 260 -28.10 8.28 28.65
CA GLY A 260 -28.89 9.50 28.90
C GLY A 260 -30.03 9.84 27.93
N GLN A 261 -30.07 9.28 26.71
CA GLN A 261 -31.12 9.63 25.72
C GLN A 261 -32.20 8.55 25.63
N SER A 262 -33.29 8.81 26.35
CA SER A 262 -34.66 8.30 26.17
C SER A 262 -34.85 7.07 25.24
N LYS A 263 -35.36 5.98 25.85
CA LYS A 263 -35.94 4.76 25.25
C LYS A 263 -36.99 4.94 24.11
N LYS A 264 -37.16 6.13 23.51
CA LYS A 264 -38.25 6.45 22.57
C LYS A 264 -37.89 6.50 21.08
N ASN A 265 -36.62 6.64 20.68
CA ASN A 265 -36.25 6.71 19.26
C ASN A 265 -35.27 5.58 18.86
N LYS A 266 -35.78 4.34 18.83
CA LYS A 266 -35.02 3.13 18.49
C LYS A 266 -35.00 2.82 16.97
N SER A 267 -35.16 3.83 16.12
CA SER A 267 -35.15 3.65 14.67
C SER A 267 -34.34 4.75 13.98
N LYS A 268 -33.05 4.49 13.73
CA LYS A 268 -32.37 4.79 12.44
C LYS A 268 -30.84 4.63 12.40
N ASN A 269 -30.13 4.43 13.51
CA ASN A 269 -28.67 4.23 13.46
C ASN A 269 -28.24 3.04 14.34
N GLU A 270 -28.41 1.82 13.83
CA GLU A 270 -27.89 0.58 14.44
C GLU A 270 -26.43 0.28 14.03
N ASP A 271 -25.80 1.13 13.22
CA ASP A 271 -24.48 0.86 12.61
C ASP A 271 -23.25 1.35 13.43
N ASN A 272 -23.40 1.70 14.72
CA ASN A 272 -22.28 2.16 15.58
C ASN A 272 -21.94 1.13 16.68
N ASP A 273 -21.03 0.23 16.29
CA ASP A 273 -20.60 -1.01 16.95
C ASP A 273 -19.46 -0.81 17.97
N ASP A 274 -19.58 0.13 18.91
CA ASP A 274 -18.59 0.26 19.98
C ASP A 274 -18.84 -0.72 21.14
N ILE A 275 -17.74 -1.27 21.65
CA ILE A 275 -17.64 -2.15 22.82
C ILE A 275 -18.33 -1.53 24.06
N LYS A 276 -18.95 -2.37 24.91
CA LYS A 276 -19.57 -1.95 26.17
C LYS A 276 -18.50 -1.56 27.20
N PHE A 277 -18.75 -0.48 27.94
CA PHE A 277 -17.88 0.00 29.04
C PHE A 277 -17.60 -1.02 30.14
N SER A 278 -18.48 -1.99 30.33
CA SER A 278 -18.30 -3.10 31.28
C SER A 278 -17.10 -4.00 30.94
N GLU A 279 -16.54 -3.88 29.74
CA GLU A 279 -15.40 -4.68 29.26
C GLU A 279 -14.04 -3.97 29.48
N LEU A 280 -14.01 -2.88 30.26
CA LEU A 280 -12.78 -2.15 30.57
C LEU A 280 -12.06 -2.72 31.81
N PRO A 281 -10.72 -2.81 31.80
CA PRO A 281 -9.94 -3.44 32.88
C PRO A 281 -10.03 -2.68 34.21
N ILE A 282 -10.19 -1.36 34.13
CA ILE A 282 -10.48 -0.51 35.29
C ILE A 282 -11.66 0.38 34.93
N LYS A 283 -12.46 0.75 35.94
CA LYS A 283 -13.64 1.59 35.75
C LYS A 283 -13.29 2.88 35.02
N ALA A 284 -13.94 3.08 33.87
CA ALA A 284 -13.88 4.36 33.19
C ALA A 284 -14.56 5.43 34.05
N SER A 285 -13.95 6.61 34.10
CA SER A 285 -14.58 7.79 34.67
C SER A 285 -14.42 8.99 33.76
N THR A 286 -15.48 9.78 33.68
CA THR A 286 -15.48 11.11 33.06
C THR A 286 -15.45 12.23 34.10
N ARG A 287 -15.43 11.88 35.39
CA ARG A 287 -15.42 12.85 36.49
C ARG A 287 -14.01 13.37 36.71
N LEU A 288 -13.90 14.70 36.81
CA LEU A 288 -12.63 15.38 37.02
C LEU A 288 -11.98 14.96 38.34
N GLU A 289 -12.79 14.78 39.39
CA GLU A 289 -12.30 14.36 40.71
C GLU A 289 -11.58 13.01 40.68
N ASP A 290 -12.03 12.07 39.84
CA ASP A 290 -11.45 10.73 39.76
C ASP A 290 -10.08 10.77 39.05
N ILE A 291 -9.92 11.62 38.03
CA ILE A 291 -8.65 11.85 37.33
C ILE A 291 -7.65 12.52 38.27
N LEU A 292 -8.08 13.59 38.96
CA LEU A 292 -7.22 14.37 39.85
C LEU A 292 -6.78 13.57 41.08
N SER A 293 -7.67 12.78 41.69
CA SER A 293 -7.31 11.93 42.83
C SER A 293 -6.29 10.85 42.46
N THR A 294 -6.39 10.27 41.25
CA THR A 294 -5.39 9.32 40.74
C THR A 294 -4.04 10.01 40.50
N TYR A 295 -4.08 11.23 39.96
CA TYR A 295 -2.89 12.05 39.76
C TYR A 295 -2.18 12.40 41.08
N GLU A 296 -2.92 12.81 42.11
CA GLU A 296 -2.38 13.12 43.44
C GLU A 296 -1.67 11.90 44.06
N LYS A 297 -2.24 10.70 43.92
CA LYS A 297 -1.60 9.44 44.34
C LYS A 297 -0.28 9.21 43.60
N ALA A 298 -0.28 9.37 42.28
CA ALA A 298 0.92 9.20 41.45
C ALA A 298 2.04 10.17 41.85
N GLN A 299 1.69 11.43 42.15
CA GLN A 299 2.65 12.41 42.64
C GLN A 299 3.22 12.03 44.01
N LYS A 300 2.36 11.63 44.96
CA LYS A 300 2.75 11.25 46.32
C LYS A 300 3.75 10.09 46.34
N GLU A 301 3.56 9.11 45.45
CA GLU A 301 4.44 7.94 45.32
C GLU A 301 5.56 8.12 44.28
N ASN A 302 5.67 9.29 43.65
CA ASN A 302 6.64 9.59 42.57
C ASN A 302 6.63 8.56 41.43
N LYS A 303 5.45 8.02 41.10
CA LYS A 303 5.22 7.08 39.99
C LYS A 303 4.73 7.81 38.74
N ARG A 304 4.84 7.16 37.58
CA ARG A 304 4.30 7.71 36.33
C ARG A 304 2.77 7.70 36.38
N PHE A 305 2.15 8.70 35.77
CA PHE A 305 0.71 8.78 35.59
C PHE A 305 0.37 8.72 34.09
N ILE A 306 -0.48 7.77 33.71
CA ILE A 306 -0.90 7.56 32.32
C ILE A 306 -2.42 7.72 32.22
N ILE A 307 -2.87 8.61 31.34
CA ILE A 307 -4.28 8.80 31.03
C ILE A 307 -4.57 8.11 29.70
N PHE A 308 -5.43 7.10 29.70
CA PHE A 308 -5.92 6.41 28.51
C PHE A 308 -7.28 6.99 28.16
N SER A 309 -7.39 7.70 27.04
CA SER A 309 -8.62 8.41 26.67
C SER A 309 -9.04 8.14 25.23
N THR A 310 -10.34 8.11 24.97
CA THR A 310 -10.81 8.20 23.59
C THR A 310 -10.61 9.62 23.07
N TYR A 311 -10.49 9.81 21.75
CA TYR A 311 -10.47 11.16 21.17
C TYR A 311 -11.74 11.96 21.50
N GLN A 312 -12.88 11.29 21.58
CA GLN A 312 -14.19 11.86 21.92
C GLN A 312 -14.19 12.46 23.33
N SER A 313 -13.41 11.88 24.25
CA SER A 313 -13.28 12.35 25.64
C SER A 313 -12.13 13.33 25.86
N ALA A 314 -11.45 13.78 24.80
CA ALA A 314 -10.34 14.74 24.88
C ALA A 314 -10.73 16.06 25.58
N LEU A 315 -11.99 16.50 25.48
CA LEU A 315 -12.49 17.69 26.18
C LEU A 315 -12.41 17.55 27.72
N ARG A 316 -12.61 16.34 28.26
CA ARG A 316 -12.48 16.08 29.70
C ARG A 316 -11.05 16.23 30.19
N ILE A 317 -10.07 15.96 29.31
CA ILE A 317 -8.66 16.17 29.63
C ILE A 317 -8.34 17.66 29.71
N LYS A 318 -8.91 18.47 28.81
CA LYS A 318 -8.82 19.94 28.87
C LYS A 318 -9.36 20.47 30.19
N GLU A 319 -10.58 20.06 30.55
CA GLU A 319 -11.21 20.45 31.83
C GLU A 319 -10.36 20.01 33.03
N ALA A 320 -9.75 18.82 33.00
CA ALA A 320 -8.85 18.36 34.06
C ALA A 320 -7.60 19.24 34.19
N GLN A 321 -7.03 19.72 33.07
CA GLN A 321 -5.92 20.67 33.09
C GLN A 321 -6.31 22.04 33.67
N GLU A 322 -7.53 22.50 33.39
CA GLU A 322 -8.07 23.73 33.97
C GLU A 322 -8.35 23.58 35.48
N ALA A 323 -8.67 22.37 35.94
CA ALA A 323 -8.98 22.06 37.33
C ALA A 323 -7.77 21.68 38.21
N GLY A 324 -6.56 21.52 37.64
CA GLY A 324 -5.34 21.29 38.43
C GLY A 324 -4.41 20.17 37.93
N LEU A 325 -4.71 19.50 36.83
CA LEU A 325 -3.75 18.61 36.17
C LEU A 325 -2.65 19.45 35.50
N ASN A 326 -1.39 19.30 35.94
CA ASN A 326 -0.26 20.00 35.35
C ASN A 326 -0.12 19.71 33.84
N GLY A 327 0.71 20.49 33.14
CA GLY A 327 1.00 20.25 31.72
C GLY A 327 1.51 18.83 31.46
N ILE A 328 1.00 18.19 30.40
CA ILE A 328 1.33 16.80 30.04
C ILE A 328 2.73 16.73 29.43
N ASP A 329 3.56 15.76 29.81
CA ASP A 329 4.92 15.64 29.27
C ASP A 329 4.92 15.02 27.86
N LEU A 330 4.09 14.00 27.64
CA LEU A 330 3.99 13.29 26.37
C LEU A 330 2.53 12.97 26.02
N ILE A 331 2.10 13.36 24.83
CA ILE A 331 0.88 12.82 24.21
C ILE A 331 1.28 11.79 23.16
N ILE A 332 0.65 10.62 23.21
CA ILE A 332 0.73 9.58 22.18
C ILE A 332 -0.63 9.51 21.48
N CYS A 333 -0.66 9.90 20.21
CA CYS A 333 -1.86 9.85 19.38
C CYS A 333 -1.80 8.60 18.49
N ASP A 334 -2.51 7.53 18.87
CA ASP A 334 -2.63 6.34 18.03
C ASP A 334 -3.72 6.53 16.97
N GLU A 335 -3.57 5.82 15.85
CA GLU A 335 -4.38 5.97 14.63
C GLU A 335 -4.52 7.45 14.21
N ALA A 336 -3.39 8.18 14.26
CA ALA A 336 -3.32 9.63 14.01
C ALA A 336 -3.87 10.07 12.64
N HIS A 337 -4.02 9.16 11.69
CA HIS A 337 -4.67 9.43 10.42
C HIS A 337 -6.17 9.80 10.56
N ARG A 338 -6.79 9.52 11.71
CA ARG A 338 -8.17 9.92 12.04
C ARG A 338 -8.28 11.35 12.55
N THR A 339 -7.16 11.97 12.95
CA THR A 339 -7.12 13.38 13.39
C THR A 339 -7.05 14.37 12.22
N VAL A 340 -7.20 13.86 10.99
CA VAL A 340 -7.05 14.56 9.72
C VAL A 340 -8.43 14.88 9.13
N GLY A 341 -8.76 16.17 8.95
CA GLY A 341 -10.05 16.62 8.43
C GLY A 341 -10.29 18.11 8.64
N ALA A 342 -11.46 18.61 8.19
CA ALA A 342 -11.89 19.99 8.38
C ALA A 342 -12.50 20.21 9.78
N MET A 343 -12.13 21.30 10.46
CA MET A 343 -13.00 21.88 11.52
C MET A 343 -14.26 22.40 10.85
N TYR A 344 -15.43 21.86 11.19
CA TYR A 344 -16.71 22.41 10.73
C TYR A 344 -17.17 23.48 11.74
N SER A 345 -17.55 24.66 11.26
CA SER A 345 -18.08 25.74 12.10
C SER A 345 -19.40 25.34 12.77
N THR A 346 -19.40 25.38 14.11
CA THR A 346 -20.48 25.55 15.11
C THR A 346 -21.84 24.84 14.99
N ASN A 347 -22.24 24.22 13.87
CA ASN A 347 -23.59 23.64 13.70
C ASN A 347 -23.64 22.22 13.09
N GLU A 348 -22.51 21.51 12.89
CA GLU A 348 -22.49 20.12 12.43
C GLU A 348 -21.64 19.19 13.31
N ARG A 349 -22.32 18.32 14.08
CA ARG A 349 -21.86 17.13 14.85
C ARG A 349 -20.52 17.26 15.60
N ASP A 350 -20.62 17.53 16.91
CA ASP A 350 -19.52 17.62 17.89
C ASP A 350 -18.47 16.48 17.82
N ASP A 351 -18.87 15.27 17.40
CA ASP A 351 -17.98 14.08 17.36
C ASP A 351 -16.74 14.23 16.45
N LYS A 352 -16.83 14.96 15.33
CA LYS A 352 -15.69 15.07 14.39
C LYS A 352 -14.65 16.08 14.83
N ASN A 353 -15.05 17.12 15.57
CA ASN A 353 -14.13 18.14 16.08
C ASN A 353 -13.24 17.58 17.20
N ALA A 354 -13.73 16.61 17.97
CA ALA A 354 -12.99 15.99 19.06
C ALA A 354 -11.63 15.39 18.66
N PHE A 355 -11.55 14.75 17.48
CA PHE A 355 -10.30 14.16 16.95
C PHE A 355 -9.20 15.18 16.70
N THR A 356 -9.56 16.45 16.45
CA THR A 356 -8.60 17.52 16.13
C THR A 356 -8.08 18.26 17.37
N LEU A 357 -8.72 18.08 18.54
CA LEU A 357 -8.37 18.80 19.76
C LEU A 357 -6.93 18.52 20.22
N CYS A 358 -6.41 17.32 19.95
CA CYS A 358 -5.07 16.91 20.34
C CYS A 358 -3.93 17.73 19.69
N HIS A 359 -4.21 18.48 18.61
CA HIS A 359 -3.21 19.23 17.86
C HIS A 359 -2.75 20.51 18.54
N SER A 360 -3.64 21.22 19.25
CA SER A 360 -3.34 22.55 19.80
C SER A 360 -3.05 22.52 21.30
N ASP A 361 -2.03 23.25 21.72
CA ASP A 361 -1.75 23.52 23.14
C ASP A 361 -2.82 24.39 23.80
N GLU A 362 -3.65 25.11 23.03
CA GLU A 362 -4.82 25.82 23.54
C GLU A 362 -5.91 24.87 24.04
N ASN A 363 -5.94 23.64 23.51
CA ASN A 363 -6.90 22.62 23.90
C ASN A 363 -6.31 21.69 24.95
N ILE A 364 -5.15 21.09 24.68
CA ILE A 364 -4.47 20.19 25.61
C ILE A 364 -3.00 20.59 25.65
N LYS A 365 -2.56 21.17 26.76
CA LYS A 365 -1.17 21.62 26.95
C LYS A 365 -0.24 20.42 27.08
N ALA A 366 0.75 20.30 26.19
CA ALA A 366 1.74 19.24 26.28
C ALA A 366 3.14 19.64 25.77
N LYS A 367 4.19 19.07 26.37
CA LYS A 367 5.58 19.31 25.96
C LYS A 367 5.93 18.61 24.65
N LYS A 368 5.54 17.35 24.50
CA LYS A 368 5.83 16.52 23.32
C LYS A 368 4.60 15.79 22.80
N ARG A 369 4.49 15.63 21.48
CA ARG A 369 3.41 14.88 20.81
C ARG A 369 3.98 13.88 19.81
N LEU A 370 3.68 12.61 20.01
CA LEU A 370 4.03 11.53 19.10
C LEU A 370 2.77 11.05 18.36
N TYR A 371 2.76 11.22 17.04
CA TYR A 371 1.68 10.78 16.17
C TYR A 371 2.02 9.44 15.56
N MET A 372 1.25 8.39 15.87
CA MET A 372 1.49 7.05 15.37
C MET A 372 0.40 6.61 14.42
N THR A 373 0.78 6.03 13.29
CA THR A 373 -0.18 5.46 12.33
C THR A 373 0.50 4.43 11.45
N ALA A 374 -0.28 3.51 10.89
CA ALA A 374 0.19 2.73 9.74
C ALA A 374 -0.05 3.49 8.44
N THR A 375 -1.18 4.22 8.36
CA THR A 375 -1.84 4.76 7.16
C THR A 375 -1.84 6.29 7.15
N PRO A 376 -0.70 6.98 6.92
CA PRO A 376 -0.67 8.44 6.93
C PRO A 376 -1.64 9.01 5.87
N LYS A 377 -2.45 9.99 6.27
CA LYS A 377 -3.48 10.58 5.38
C LYS A 377 -3.08 11.98 4.94
N ILE A 378 -2.94 12.15 3.62
CA ILE A 378 -2.50 13.38 2.97
C ILE A 378 -3.58 13.89 2.01
N TYR A 379 -3.93 15.17 2.09
CA TYR A 379 -4.86 15.82 1.17
C TYR A 379 -4.13 16.55 0.02
N SER A 380 -4.74 16.57 -1.17
CA SER A 380 -4.21 17.33 -2.31
C SER A 380 -4.30 18.85 -2.07
N GLU A 381 -3.42 19.62 -2.72
CA GLU A 381 -3.43 21.10 -2.64
C GLU A 381 -4.78 21.69 -3.07
N SER A 382 -5.45 21.08 -4.06
CA SER A 382 -6.78 21.48 -4.51
C SER A 382 -7.87 21.29 -3.44
N SER A 383 -7.78 20.24 -2.62
CA SER A 383 -8.68 20.01 -1.48
C SER A 383 -8.40 20.98 -0.34
N LYS A 384 -7.12 21.30 -0.09
CA LYS A 384 -6.70 22.30 0.90
C LYS A 384 -7.18 23.71 0.52
N ALA A 385 -7.06 24.09 -0.75
CA ALA A 385 -7.50 25.39 -1.27
C ALA A 385 -9.02 25.59 -1.14
N LYS A 386 -9.82 24.60 -1.57
CA LYS A 386 -11.30 24.64 -1.46
C LYS A 386 -11.82 24.75 -0.03
N ALA A 387 -11.04 24.30 0.95
CA ALA A 387 -11.42 24.40 2.35
C ALA A 387 -11.06 25.75 2.96
N LYS A 388 -9.91 26.33 2.57
CA LYS A 388 -9.56 27.72 2.90
C LYS A 388 -10.59 28.71 2.36
N GLU A 389 -11.16 28.46 1.17
CA GLU A 389 -12.26 29.27 0.61
C GLU A 389 -13.56 29.22 1.44
N LYS A 390 -13.72 28.20 2.30
CA LYS A 390 -14.88 28.02 3.19
C LYS A 390 -14.56 28.32 4.66
N ASP A 391 -13.45 29.00 4.95
CA ASP A 391 -12.96 29.27 6.32
C ASP A 391 -12.75 28.01 7.19
N ASN A 392 -12.58 26.85 6.57
CA ASN A 392 -12.37 25.58 7.28
C ASN A 392 -10.89 25.20 7.26
N VAL A 393 -10.29 25.03 8.44
CA VAL A 393 -8.93 24.49 8.58
C VAL A 393 -8.95 22.99 8.31
N ILE A 394 -8.24 22.52 7.27
CA ILE A 394 -8.01 21.09 7.01
C ILE A 394 -6.63 20.70 7.53
N TYR A 395 -6.58 19.77 8.48
CA TYR A 395 -5.36 19.09 8.89
C TYR A 395 -4.97 18.00 7.88
N SER A 396 -3.67 17.83 7.64
CA SER A 396 -3.10 16.83 6.73
C SER A 396 -1.73 16.41 7.27
N MET A 397 -1.38 15.12 7.22
CA MET A 397 -0.17 14.62 7.89
C MET A 397 1.16 15.01 7.22
N ASP A 398 1.11 15.69 6.07
CA ASP A 398 2.27 16.32 5.42
C ASP A 398 2.59 17.71 6.00
N ASP A 399 1.75 18.23 6.90
CA ASP A 399 2.03 19.48 7.63
C ASP A 399 2.96 19.22 8.83
N ALA A 400 4.23 19.60 8.67
CA ALA A 400 5.25 19.50 9.71
C ALA A 400 4.97 20.40 10.92
N GLN A 401 4.20 21.49 10.79
CA GLN A 401 3.88 22.35 11.93
C GLN A 401 2.91 21.65 12.90
N THR A 402 1.90 20.97 12.36
CA THR A 402 0.89 20.27 13.19
C THR A 402 1.39 18.91 13.69
N PHE A 403 1.99 18.10 12.79
CA PHE A 403 2.32 16.70 13.06
C PHE A 403 3.81 16.45 13.35
N GLY A 404 4.68 17.43 13.08
CA GLY A 404 6.14 17.24 13.15
C GLY A 404 6.70 16.46 11.95
N GLU A 405 8.01 16.22 11.98
CA GLU A 405 8.70 15.45 10.95
C GLU A 405 8.50 13.94 11.12
N GLU A 406 8.83 13.15 10.11
CA GLU A 406 8.82 11.68 10.19
C GLU A 406 10.08 11.19 10.90
N ILE A 407 9.91 10.72 12.13
CA ILE A 407 11.01 10.20 12.95
C ILE A 407 11.46 8.83 12.44
N TYR A 408 10.50 7.96 12.13
CA TYR A 408 10.75 6.61 11.68
C TYR A 408 9.60 6.07 10.83
N THR A 409 9.97 5.37 9.75
CA THR A 409 9.02 4.76 8.80
C THR A 409 9.37 3.30 8.54
N LEU A 410 8.39 2.42 8.75
CA LEU A 410 8.40 1.00 8.44
C LEU A 410 7.11 0.67 7.67
N ASN A 411 7.15 0.74 6.35
CA ASN A 411 6.03 0.36 5.48
C ASN A 411 5.97 -1.17 5.27
N PHE A 412 4.96 -1.65 4.52
CA PHE A 412 4.81 -3.09 4.26
C PHE A 412 5.99 -3.66 3.47
N GLU A 413 6.48 -2.95 2.46
CA GLU A 413 7.64 -3.36 1.67
C GLU A 413 8.87 -3.62 2.55
N ARG A 414 9.25 -2.66 3.40
CA ARG A 414 10.37 -2.81 4.34
C ARG A 414 10.10 -3.89 5.38
N ALA A 415 8.86 -4.02 5.87
CA ALA A 415 8.51 -5.05 6.85
C ALA A 415 8.57 -6.48 6.26
N ILE A 416 8.19 -6.67 4.99
CA ILE A 416 8.34 -7.95 4.29
C ILE A 416 9.84 -8.24 4.07
N ALA A 417 10.61 -7.25 3.60
CA ALA A 417 12.05 -7.39 3.36
C ALA A 417 12.84 -7.75 4.63
N LEU A 418 12.39 -7.27 5.80
CA LEU A 418 12.96 -7.59 7.12
C LEU A 418 12.38 -8.88 7.73
N ASP A 419 11.61 -9.66 6.97
CA ASP A 419 10.92 -10.88 7.42
C ASP A 419 9.97 -10.69 8.62
N LEU A 420 9.48 -9.47 8.83
CA LEU A 420 8.54 -9.15 9.91
C LEU A 420 7.09 -9.48 9.55
N LEU A 421 6.77 -9.41 8.25
CA LEU A 421 5.47 -9.74 7.67
C LEU A 421 5.62 -10.79 6.57
N THR A 422 4.57 -11.58 6.31
CA THR A 422 4.48 -12.42 5.12
C THR A 422 4.06 -11.59 3.92
N ASP A 423 4.61 -11.90 2.75
CA ASP A 423 4.17 -11.31 1.49
C ASP A 423 2.73 -11.71 1.16
N TYR A 424 2.10 -11.00 0.22
CA TYR A 424 0.68 -11.16 -0.10
C TYR A 424 0.42 -11.37 -1.60
N LYS A 425 -0.75 -11.96 -1.91
CA LYS A 425 -1.24 -12.12 -3.28
C LYS A 425 -2.73 -11.77 -3.36
N VAL A 426 -3.08 -10.90 -4.29
CA VAL A 426 -4.46 -10.52 -4.59
C VAL A 426 -4.99 -11.44 -5.69
N ILE A 427 -6.15 -12.02 -5.43
CA ILE A 427 -6.86 -12.95 -6.30
C ILE A 427 -8.16 -12.25 -6.71
N ILE A 428 -8.23 -11.78 -7.95
CA ILE A 428 -9.47 -11.25 -8.55
C ILE A 428 -10.17 -12.41 -9.26
N LEU A 429 -11.34 -12.81 -8.78
CA LEU A 429 -12.09 -13.94 -9.35
C LEU A 429 -13.26 -13.44 -10.17
N ALA A 430 -13.12 -13.54 -11.48
CA ALA A 430 -14.14 -13.17 -12.43
C ALA A 430 -15.05 -14.36 -12.74
N VAL A 431 -16.33 -14.23 -12.37
CA VAL A 431 -17.36 -15.23 -12.62
C VAL A 431 -18.36 -14.66 -13.61
N ARG A 432 -18.64 -15.42 -14.69
CA ARG A 432 -19.64 -15.02 -15.70
C ARG A 432 -21.04 -15.23 -15.12
N SER A 433 -21.82 -14.16 -15.10
CA SER A 433 -23.15 -14.16 -14.47
C SER A 433 -24.09 -15.14 -15.15
N GLU A 434 -24.03 -15.23 -16.46
CA GLU A 434 -24.92 -16.03 -17.28
C GLU A 434 -24.77 -17.54 -17.00
N ASN A 435 -23.55 -18.00 -16.70
CA ASN A 435 -23.24 -19.40 -16.40
C ASN A 435 -23.94 -19.91 -15.12
N LEU A 436 -24.21 -19.03 -14.16
CA LEU A 436 -24.78 -19.38 -12.85
C LEU A 436 -26.25 -18.98 -12.68
N SER A 437 -26.90 -18.59 -13.78
CA SER A 437 -28.33 -18.27 -13.77
C SER A 437 -29.20 -19.48 -13.39
N GLY A 438 -28.84 -20.69 -13.85
CA GLY A 438 -29.49 -21.95 -13.47
C GLY A 438 -29.38 -22.22 -11.96
N VAL A 439 -28.16 -22.10 -11.41
CA VAL A 439 -27.89 -22.21 -9.96
C VAL A 439 -28.75 -21.22 -9.17
N THR A 440 -28.79 -19.96 -9.60
CA THR A 440 -29.61 -18.92 -8.94
C THR A 440 -31.10 -19.28 -8.91
N ASN A 441 -31.63 -19.83 -10.01
CA ASN A 441 -33.03 -20.27 -10.06
C ASN A 441 -33.29 -21.45 -9.13
N SER A 442 -32.38 -22.42 -9.06
CA SER A 442 -32.50 -23.60 -8.20
C SER A 442 -32.36 -23.25 -6.72
N VAL A 443 -31.48 -22.32 -6.36
CA VAL A 443 -31.38 -21.77 -5.00
C VAL A 443 -32.69 -21.10 -4.58
N ASN A 444 -33.23 -20.20 -5.42
CA ASN A 444 -34.48 -19.51 -5.12
C ASN A 444 -35.68 -20.47 -5.00
N LYS A 445 -35.67 -21.57 -5.77
CA LYS A 445 -36.66 -22.65 -5.67
C LYS A 445 -36.52 -23.43 -4.35
N LYS A 446 -35.31 -23.85 -3.97
CA LYS A 446 -35.06 -24.55 -2.69
C LYS A 446 -35.44 -23.67 -1.50
N ILE A 447 -35.04 -22.40 -1.49
CA ILE A 447 -35.39 -21.46 -0.41
C ILE A 447 -36.89 -21.28 -0.27
N SER A 448 -37.61 -21.15 -1.40
CA SER A 448 -39.08 -21.05 -1.38
C SER A 448 -39.76 -22.30 -0.80
N GLN A 449 -39.16 -23.48 -0.96
CA GLN A 449 -39.66 -24.73 -0.36
C GLN A 449 -39.31 -24.86 1.12
N LEU A 450 -38.17 -24.33 1.56
CA LEU A 450 -37.74 -24.33 2.96
C LEU A 450 -38.59 -23.37 3.82
N GLU A 451 -38.94 -22.20 3.28
CA GLU A 451 -39.89 -21.26 3.93
C GLU A 451 -41.26 -21.92 4.20
N ALA A 452 -41.75 -22.76 3.27
CA ALA A 452 -42.99 -23.51 3.46
C ALA A 452 -42.91 -24.53 4.62
N LYS A 453 -41.69 -24.88 5.07
CA LYS A 453 -41.42 -25.75 6.23
C LYS A 453 -41.04 -24.97 7.50
N GLY A 454 -41.13 -23.64 7.51
CA GLY A 454 -40.98 -22.80 8.71
C GLY A 454 -39.58 -22.24 8.97
N THR A 455 -38.63 -22.34 8.04
CA THR A 455 -37.32 -21.67 8.16
C THR A 455 -37.39 -20.23 7.62
N LYS A 456 -36.94 -19.25 8.43
CA LYS A 456 -36.92 -17.82 8.05
C LYS A 456 -35.66 -17.48 7.25
N LEU A 457 -35.66 -17.74 5.94
CA LEU A 457 -34.74 -17.06 5.01
C LEU A 457 -35.47 -15.82 4.47
N ASP A 458 -34.80 -14.67 4.44
CA ASP A 458 -35.43 -13.44 3.94
C ASP A 458 -35.34 -13.39 2.41
N LYS A 459 -36.47 -13.62 1.73
CA LYS A 459 -36.66 -13.75 0.27
C LYS A 459 -36.06 -12.64 -0.61
N LYS A 460 -35.60 -11.52 -0.04
CA LYS A 460 -35.35 -10.26 -0.76
C LYS A 460 -33.97 -10.12 -1.41
N LEU A 461 -33.01 -11.03 -1.23
CA LEU A 461 -31.59 -10.67 -1.45
C LEU A 461 -30.69 -11.63 -2.24
N ILE A 462 -31.12 -12.83 -2.62
CA ILE A 462 -30.26 -13.73 -3.42
C ILE A 462 -30.46 -13.47 -4.91
N ASN A 463 -29.68 -12.52 -5.41
CA ASN A 463 -29.58 -12.25 -6.84
C ASN A 463 -28.39 -13.02 -7.46
N ASN A 464 -28.34 -13.04 -8.79
CA ASN A 464 -27.28 -13.75 -9.52
C ASN A 464 -25.87 -13.23 -9.19
N GLU A 465 -25.71 -11.92 -8.96
CA GLU A 465 -24.44 -11.32 -8.54
C GLU A 465 -23.95 -11.88 -7.19
N PHE A 466 -24.86 -12.05 -6.23
CA PHE A 466 -24.56 -12.64 -4.92
C PHE A 466 -24.12 -14.09 -5.05
N VAL A 467 -24.83 -14.90 -5.84
CA VAL A 467 -24.47 -16.31 -6.12
C VAL A 467 -23.09 -16.39 -6.77
N CYS A 468 -22.82 -15.57 -7.79
CA CYS A 468 -21.52 -15.51 -8.44
C CYS A 468 -20.39 -15.16 -7.46
N LYS A 469 -20.62 -14.22 -6.54
CA LYS A 469 -19.63 -13.85 -5.53
C LYS A 469 -19.39 -14.93 -4.49
N ILE A 470 -20.41 -15.71 -4.12
CA ILE A 470 -20.28 -16.88 -3.24
C ILE A 470 -19.43 -17.96 -3.90
N VAL A 471 -19.75 -18.33 -5.14
CA VAL A 471 -18.98 -19.31 -5.92
C VAL A 471 -17.54 -18.81 -6.13
N GLY A 472 -17.36 -17.54 -6.50
CA GLY A 472 -16.05 -16.93 -6.59
C GLY A 472 -15.27 -16.97 -5.28
N THR A 473 -15.91 -16.68 -4.14
CA THR A 473 -15.29 -16.78 -2.82
C THR A 473 -14.82 -18.20 -2.53
N HIS A 474 -15.66 -19.20 -2.83
CA HIS A 474 -15.33 -20.61 -2.67
C HIS A 474 -14.09 -20.98 -3.50
N LYS A 475 -14.10 -20.69 -4.80
CA LYS A 475 -12.98 -20.96 -5.72
C LYS A 475 -11.69 -20.29 -5.27
N GLY A 476 -11.77 -19.08 -4.73
CA GLY A 476 -10.61 -18.35 -4.22
C GLY A 476 -10.00 -18.97 -2.98
N LEU A 477 -10.84 -19.43 -2.06
CA LEU A 477 -10.39 -20.09 -0.82
C LEU A 477 -9.78 -21.47 -1.11
N ALA A 478 -10.39 -22.22 -2.03
CA ALA A 478 -9.95 -23.53 -2.47
C ALA A 478 -8.74 -23.48 -3.42
N LYS A 479 -8.57 -22.38 -4.16
CA LYS A 479 -7.60 -22.23 -5.26
C LYS A 479 -7.71 -23.36 -6.30
N GLN A 480 -8.94 -23.82 -6.56
CA GLN A 480 -9.28 -24.92 -7.48
C GLN A 480 -10.31 -24.44 -8.51
N ASP A 481 -10.37 -25.10 -9.66
CA ASP A 481 -11.25 -24.76 -10.79
C ASP A 481 -11.16 -23.30 -11.23
N VAL A 482 -9.93 -22.79 -11.22
CA VAL A 482 -9.55 -21.46 -11.67
C VAL A 482 -8.55 -21.56 -12.82
N ILE A 483 -8.77 -20.75 -13.85
CA ILE A 483 -7.82 -20.55 -14.94
C ILE A 483 -6.98 -19.31 -14.58
N ALA A 484 -5.65 -19.43 -14.63
CA ALA A 484 -4.71 -18.32 -14.47
C ALA A 484 -3.82 -18.20 -15.70
N LEU A 485 -3.27 -17.01 -15.90
CA LEU A 485 -2.30 -16.73 -16.96
C LEU A 485 -0.91 -16.49 -16.38
N ASP A 486 0.09 -17.06 -17.04
CA ASP A 486 1.51 -16.85 -16.74
C ASP A 486 1.99 -15.54 -17.37
N ASP A 487 3.27 -15.22 -17.18
CA ASP A 487 3.86 -13.97 -17.69
C ASP A 487 3.97 -13.96 -19.24
N GLU A 488 3.77 -15.10 -19.91
CA GLU A 488 3.71 -15.24 -21.37
C GLU A 488 2.27 -15.31 -21.91
N ASN A 489 1.26 -15.13 -21.04
CA ASN A 489 -0.17 -15.30 -21.34
C ASN A 489 -0.56 -16.72 -21.78
N LYS A 490 0.13 -17.73 -21.27
CA LYS A 490 -0.30 -19.13 -21.37
C LYS A 490 -0.98 -19.54 -20.06
N GLU A 491 -1.73 -20.64 -20.09
CA GLU A 491 -2.36 -21.18 -18.89
C GLU A 491 -1.29 -21.52 -17.84
N ASP A 492 -1.30 -20.79 -16.73
CA ASP A 492 -0.38 -20.94 -15.61
C ASP A 492 -0.75 -22.21 -14.82
N ASN A 493 -0.15 -23.33 -15.22
CA ASN A 493 -0.28 -24.59 -14.52
C ASN A 493 0.61 -24.68 -13.26
N ASP A 494 1.44 -23.67 -12.94
CA ASP A 494 2.33 -23.72 -11.77
C ASP A 494 1.55 -23.58 -10.44
N LEU A 495 0.35 -23.00 -10.46
CA LEU A 495 -0.59 -23.04 -9.32
C LEU A 495 -1.13 -24.44 -9.01
N ARG A 496 -1.07 -25.38 -9.97
CA ARG A 496 -1.44 -26.79 -9.76
C ARG A 496 -0.27 -27.65 -9.25
N ASN A 497 0.99 -27.26 -9.51
CA ASN A 497 2.15 -28.16 -9.38
C ASN A 497 3.35 -27.70 -8.51
N LYS A 498 3.39 -26.49 -7.95
CA LYS A 498 4.43 -26.10 -6.96
C LYS A 498 3.87 -25.39 -5.73
N ALA A 499 4.43 -25.74 -4.57
CA ALA A 499 4.62 -25.02 -3.28
C ALA A 499 3.59 -24.00 -2.70
N ASP A 500 2.65 -23.44 -3.46
CA ASP A 500 1.68 -22.37 -3.14
C ASP A 500 0.22 -22.92 -3.05
N THR A 501 0.09 -24.26 -3.06
CA THR A 501 -1.17 -25.04 -3.09
C THR A 501 -1.85 -25.22 -1.73
N PHE A 502 -1.34 -24.60 -0.66
CA PHE A 502 -2.03 -24.70 0.63
C PHE A 502 -3.39 -23.99 0.53
N VAL A 503 -4.46 -24.78 0.66
CA VAL A 503 -5.83 -24.30 0.82
C VAL A 503 -5.92 -23.35 2.01
N SER A 504 -6.78 -22.33 1.91
CA SER A 504 -7.02 -21.43 3.05
C SER A 504 -7.61 -22.24 4.21
N GLN A 505 -7.13 -22.02 5.43
CA GLN A 505 -7.71 -22.63 6.63
C GLN A 505 -8.52 -21.61 7.43
N ARG A 506 -8.04 -20.36 7.47
CA ARG A 506 -8.66 -19.27 8.25
C ARG A 506 -8.87 -18.05 7.39
N ALA A 507 -10.12 -17.61 7.27
CA ALA A 507 -10.46 -16.43 6.51
C ALA A 507 -11.47 -15.52 7.20
N ILE A 508 -11.41 -14.24 6.87
CA ILE A 508 -12.44 -13.26 7.25
C ILE A 508 -13.07 -12.68 6.00
N SER A 509 -14.40 -12.59 5.98
CA SER A 509 -15.14 -11.93 4.91
C SER A 509 -15.69 -10.59 5.39
N PHE A 510 -15.31 -9.50 4.71
CA PHE A 510 -15.80 -8.15 4.98
C PHE A 510 -16.96 -7.79 4.06
N CYS A 511 -18.07 -7.40 4.68
CA CYS A 511 -19.33 -7.08 4.01
C CYS A 511 -19.77 -5.63 4.30
N LYS A 512 -20.63 -5.08 3.42
CA LYS A 512 -21.14 -3.71 3.50
C LYS A 512 -22.16 -3.51 4.63
N SER A 513 -22.81 -4.59 5.08
CA SER A 513 -23.85 -4.57 6.10
C SER A 513 -23.93 -5.90 6.85
N ILE A 514 -24.44 -5.84 8.08
CA ILE A 514 -24.72 -7.00 8.94
C ILE A 514 -25.65 -7.98 8.20
N GLN A 515 -26.66 -7.47 7.50
CA GLN A 515 -27.59 -8.31 6.73
C GLN A 515 -26.88 -9.10 5.62
N THR A 516 -25.98 -8.48 4.86
CA THR A 516 -25.21 -9.20 3.84
C THR A 516 -24.34 -10.29 4.48
N SER A 517 -23.72 -9.99 5.63
CA SER A 517 -22.91 -10.96 6.36
C SER A 517 -23.72 -12.17 6.85
N LYS A 518 -24.92 -11.94 7.41
CA LYS A 518 -25.86 -13.00 7.81
C LYS A 518 -26.34 -13.82 6.60
N ASN A 519 -26.71 -13.16 5.50
CA ASN A 519 -27.12 -13.84 4.28
C ASN A 519 -26.04 -14.76 3.74
N ILE A 520 -24.76 -14.37 3.78
CA ILE A 520 -23.65 -15.25 3.36
C ILE A 520 -23.65 -16.51 4.20
N LYS A 521 -23.67 -16.38 5.54
CA LYS A 521 -23.72 -17.54 6.45
C LYS A 521 -24.91 -18.44 6.14
N ASP A 522 -26.11 -17.88 6.05
CA ASP A 522 -27.35 -18.64 6.01
C ASP A 522 -27.64 -19.30 4.65
N SER A 523 -27.03 -18.80 3.56
CA SER A 523 -27.28 -19.30 2.20
C SER A 523 -26.12 -20.05 1.56
N PHE A 524 -24.91 -20.01 2.14
CA PHE A 524 -23.71 -20.58 1.53
C PHE A 524 -23.86 -22.07 1.19
N GLU A 525 -24.27 -22.90 2.16
CA GLU A 525 -24.43 -24.35 1.95
C GLU A 525 -25.46 -24.65 0.86
N THR A 526 -26.63 -23.98 0.90
CA THR A 526 -27.67 -24.15 -0.12
C THR A 526 -27.20 -23.74 -1.51
N ILE A 527 -26.44 -22.65 -1.62
CA ILE A 527 -25.87 -22.20 -2.90
C ILE A 527 -24.90 -23.25 -3.44
N MET A 528 -24.02 -23.78 -2.59
CA MET A 528 -23.05 -24.78 -3.02
C MET A 528 -23.70 -26.12 -3.40
N GLU A 529 -24.72 -26.57 -2.66
CA GLU A 529 -25.50 -27.75 -3.06
C GLU A 529 -26.17 -27.57 -4.43
N CYS A 530 -26.81 -26.43 -4.66
CA CYS A 530 -27.43 -26.15 -5.97
C CYS A 530 -26.39 -26.03 -7.09
N TYR A 531 -25.20 -25.51 -6.78
CA TYR A 531 -24.11 -25.43 -7.74
C TYR A 531 -23.65 -26.83 -8.15
N ASP A 532 -23.45 -27.74 -7.19
CA ASP A 532 -23.08 -29.14 -7.43
C ASP A 532 -24.15 -29.90 -8.22
N GLU A 533 -25.43 -29.72 -7.87
CA GLU A 533 -26.56 -30.37 -8.53
C GLU A 533 -26.72 -29.90 -9.99
N GLU A 534 -26.71 -28.59 -10.23
CA GLU A 534 -26.94 -28.00 -11.56
C GLU A 534 -25.78 -28.30 -12.52
N LEU A 535 -24.54 -28.25 -12.02
CA LEU A 535 -23.36 -28.51 -12.83
C LEU A 535 -22.99 -29.99 -12.90
N LYS A 536 -23.68 -30.86 -12.15
CA LYS A 536 -23.38 -32.30 -11.99
C LYS A 536 -21.93 -32.56 -11.57
N LYS A 537 -21.32 -31.61 -10.85
CA LYS A 537 -19.96 -31.72 -10.32
C LYS A 537 -20.05 -32.00 -8.82
N LYS A 538 -19.24 -32.93 -8.32
CA LYS A 538 -18.89 -32.93 -6.88
C LYS A 538 -17.84 -31.86 -6.69
N SER A 539 -18.27 -30.64 -6.42
CA SER A 539 -17.33 -29.53 -6.34
C SER A 539 -16.39 -29.74 -5.15
N PHE A 540 -15.09 -29.64 -5.43
CA PHE A 540 -14.00 -29.52 -4.45
C PHE A 540 -13.91 -30.65 -3.39
N LYS A 541 -13.55 -31.87 -3.80
CA LYS A 541 -13.37 -33.05 -2.91
C LYS A 541 -12.39 -32.85 -1.72
N ASN A 542 -11.62 -31.76 -1.70
CA ASN A 542 -10.45 -31.60 -0.82
C ASN A 542 -10.57 -30.45 0.21
N LEU A 543 -11.64 -29.64 0.21
CA LEU A 543 -11.80 -28.53 1.17
C LEU A 543 -13.27 -28.30 1.56
N GLN A 544 -13.60 -28.49 2.83
CA GLN A 544 -14.88 -28.10 3.40
C GLN A 544 -14.82 -26.63 3.85
N ILE A 545 -15.75 -25.78 3.42
CA ILE A 545 -15.83 -24.39 3.87
C ILE A 545 -16.97 -24.23 4.88
N LYS A 546 -16.64 -23.81 6.10
CA LYS A 546 -17.60 -23.51 7.17
C LYS A 546 -17.66 -22.00 7.38
N ILE A 547 -18.84 -21.41 7.26
CA ILE A 547 -19.03 -19.96 7.44
C ILE A 547 -19.81 -19.68 8.72
N ASP A 548 -19.32 -18.75 9.53
CA ASP A 548 -20.07 -18.15 10.62
C ASP A 548 -20.10 -16.61 10.50
N HIS A 549 -20.90 -15.97 11.33
CA HIS A 549 -21.14 -14.53 11.31
C HIS A 549 -20.82 -13.91 12.67
N VAL A 550 -20.26 -12.69 12.65
CA VAL A 550 -20.07 -11.82 13.81
C VAL A 550 -20.43 -10.37 13.49
N ASP A 551 -21.09 -9.69 14.42
CA ASP A 551 -21.46 -8.27 14.34
C ASP A 551 -21.31 -7.57 15.72
N GLY A 552 -21.43 -6.24 15.77
CA GLY A 552 -21.29 -5.47 17.01
C GLY A 552 -22.45 -5.57 17.99
N THR A 553 -23.54 -6.27 17.64
CA THR A 553 -24.64 -6.54 18.57
C THR A 553 -24.34 -7.69 19.52
N MET A 554 -23.33 -8.52 19.18
CA MET A 554 -22.84 -9.63 20.00
C MET A 554 -21.98 -9.14 21.17
N ASN A 555 -22.07 -9.81 22.32
CA ASN A 555 -21.23 -9.50 23.49
C ASN A 555 -19.76 -9.98 23.28
N CYS A 556 -18.85 -9.59 24.19
CA CYS A 556 -17.42 -9.99 24.10
C CYS A 556 -17.25 -11.51 23.98
N LYS A 557 -17.89 -12.26 24.87
CA LYS A 557 -17.87 -13.73 24.90
C LYS A 557 -18.21 -14.37 23.57
N GLU A 558 -19.35 -14.00 22.99
CA GLU A 558 -19.81 -14.54 21.71
C GLU A 558 -18.83 -14.22 20.58
N ARG A 559 -18.27 -13.00 20.57
CA ARG A 559 -17.28 -12.58 19.56
C ARG A 559 -15.97 -13.36 19.73
N LEU A 560 -15.51 -13.52 20.96
CA LEU A 560 -14.31 -14.28 21.30
C LEU A 560 -14.48 -15.75 20.93
N ASP A 561 -15.56 -16.42 21.38
CA ASP A 561 -15.85 -17.82 21.05
C ASP A 561 -15.84 -18.07 19.53
N LYS A 562 -16.34 -17.12 18.73
CA LYS A 562 -16.29 -17.18 17.25
C LYS A 562 -14.88 -16.99 16.67
N LEU A 563 -14.10 -16.06 17.22
CA LEU A 563 -12.70 -15.86 16.84
C LEU A 563 -11.82 -17.06 17.22
N GLU A 564 -12.16 -17.72 18.33
CA GLU A 564 -11.47 -18.93 18.78
C GLU A 564 -11.81 -20.13 17.91
N ASN A 565 -13.09 -20.31 17.57
CA ASN A 565 -13.48 -21.30 16.57
C ASN A 565 -12.74 -21.08 15.24
N LEU A 566 -12.59 -19.82 14.80
CA LEU A 566 -11.81 -19.49 13.61
C LEU A 566 -10.31 -19.87 13.76
N ASN A 567 -9.75 -19.83 14.96
CA ASN A 567 -8.35 -20.15 15.22
C ASN A 567 -8.09 -21.67 15.31
N GLN A 568 -9.08 -22.48 15.70
CA GLN A 568 -8.96 -23.94 15.74
C GLN A 568 -8.59 -24.55 14.38
N PHE A 569 -7.50 -25.32 14.34
CA PHE A 569 -7.08 -26.03 13.13
C PHE A 569 -7.91 -27.29 12.88
N GLU A 570 -8.48 -27.42 11.69
CA GLU A 570 -9.16 -28.61 11.21
C GLU A 570 -8.60 -28.99 9.82
N PRO A 571 -8.03 -30.20 9.63
CA PRO A 571 -7.55 -30.64 8.32
C PRO A 571 -8.65 -30.55 7.26
N ASN A 572 -8.28 -30.13 6.05
CA ASN A 572 -9.19 -30.00 4.90
C ASN A 572 -10.44 -29.13 5.17
N THR A 573 -10.38 -28.23 6.15
CA THR A 573 -11.48 -27.31 6.47
C THR A 573 -11.01 -25.86 6.45
N CYS A 574 -11.74 -25.00 5.74
CA CYS A 574 -11.60 -23.55 5.78
C CYS A 574 -12.71 -22.96 6.64
N LYS A 575 -12.35 -22.30 7.74
CA LYS A 575 -13.29 -21.55 8.57
C LYS A 575 -13.30 -20.10 8.12
N VAL A 576 -14.49 -19.57 7.86
CA VAL A 576 -14.70 -18.19 7.40
C VAL A 576 -15.57 -17.45 8.41
N LEU A 577 -15.07 -16.35 8.94
CA LEU A 577 -15.86 -15.46 9.80
C LEU A 577 -16.30 -14.22 9.00
N SER A 578 -17.58 -14.17 8.65
CA SER A 578 -18.19 -13.05 7.95
C SER A 578 -18.53 -11.94 8.94
N ASN A 579 -18.20 -10.70 8.60
CA ASN A 579 -18.46 -9.54 9.46
C ASN A 579 -18.83 -8.28 8.66
N ALA A 580 -19.37 -7.30 9.38
CA ALA A 580 -19.50 -5.93 8.91
C ALA A 580 -18.99 -4.98 10.01
N ARG A 581 -17.86 -4.31 9.78
CA ARG A 581 -17.28 -3.24 10.62
C ARG A 581 -17.01 -3.54 12.09
N CYS A 582 -17.21 -4.75 12.58
CA CYS A 582 -16.95 -5.12 13.98
C CYS A 582 -15.56 -5.73 14.22
N LEU A 583 -14.89 -6.19 13.15
CA LEU A 583 -13.53 -6.73 13.20
C LEU A 583 -12.52 -5.78 12.55
N SER A 584 -12.70 -4.46 12.59
CA SER A 584 -11.77 -3.50 11.95
C SER A 584 -10.64 -3.04 12.90
N GLU A 585 -10.97 -2.47 14.06
CA GLU A 585 -10.01 -1.84 14.98
C GLU A 585 -10.13 -2.40 16.41
N GLY A 586 -9.01 -2.60 17.10
CA GLY A 586 -8.96 -2.96 18.54
C GLY A 586 -9.43 -4.37 18.91
N VAL A 587 -9.72 -5.24 17.94
CA VAL A 587 -10.02 -6.66 18.15
C VAL A 587 -8.82 -7.50 17.76
N ASP A 588 -8.30 -8.30 18.68
CA ASP A 588 -7.22 -9.23 18.34
C ASP A 588 -7.76 -10.39 17.53
N VAL A 589 -7.25 -10.52 16.31
CA VAL A 589 -7.65 -11.54 15.36
C VAL A 589 -6.44 -12.40 15.06
N PRO A 590 -6.57 -13.74 15.07
CA PRO A 590 -5.46 -14.63 14.76
C PRO A 590 -4.87 -14.32 13.37
N ALA A 591 -3.64 -14.76 13.12
CA ALA A 591 -3.07 -14.66 11.79
C ALA A 591 -3.96 -15.40 10.79
N LEU A 592 -4.39 -14.70 9.75
CA LEU A 592 -5.33 -15.19 8.73
C LEU A 592 -4.58 -15.65 7.49
N ASP A 593 -5.06 -16.70 6.81
CA ASP A 593 -4.53 -17.07 5.49
C ASP A 593 -5.09 -16.15 4.41
N SER A 594 -6.38 -15.83 4.53
CA SER A 594 -7.12 -15.11 3.49
C SER A 594 -8.05 -14.03 4.07
N VAL A 595 -8.21 -12.93 3.34
CA VAL A 595 -9.29 -11.97 3.55
C VAL A 595 -10.12 -11.84 2.29
N ILE A 596 -11.43 -11.78 2.44
CA ILE A 596 -12.38 -11.63 1.34
C ILE A 596 -13.03 -10.25 1.47
N PHE A 597 -12.97 -9.44 0.41
CA PHE A 597 -13.77 -8.22 0.32
C PHE A 597 -14.97 -8.48 -0.57
N PHE A 598 -16.06 -8.98 0.03
CA PHE A 598 -17.24 -9.46 -0.70
C PHE A 598 -17.98 -8.33 -1.43
N ASP A 599 -18.04 -7.13 -0.84
CA ASP A 599 -18.60 -5.93 -1.45
C ASP A 599 -18.00 -4.61 -0.91
N GLY A 600 -18.36 -3.49 -1.56
CA GLY A 600 -17.66 -2.22 -1.40
C GLY A 600 -18.35 -1.21 -0.49
N ARG A 601 -17.98 -1.17 0.80
CA ARG A 601 -18.21 -0.02 1.71
C ARG A 601 -17.14 0.21 2.79
N SER A 602 -16.11 -0.63 2.88
CA SER A 602 -15.05 -0.50 3.89
C SER A 602 -14.21 0.76 3.66
N ALA A 603 -13.90 1.54 4.69
CA ALA A 603 -12.97 2.66 4.55
C ALA A 603 -11.60 2.16 4.09
N MET A 604 -10.78 3.02 3.48
CA MET A 604 -9.42 2.65 3.07
C MET A 604 -8.59 2.12 4.25
N VAL A 605 -8.81 2.72 5.43
CA VAL A 605 -8.19 2.30 6.69
C VAL A 605 -8.60 0.87 7.07
N ASP A 606 -9.91 0.56 7.04
CA ASP A 606 -10.42 -0.78 7.34
C ASP A 606 -9.79 -1.84 6.43
N ILE A 607 -9.61 -1.52 5.15
CA ILE A 607 -8.98 -2.40 4.17
C ILE A 607 -7.52 -2.68 4.57
N ILE A 608 -6.76 -1.64 4.92
CA ILE A 608 -5.36 -1.81 5.32
C ILE A 608 -5.21 -2.59 6.62
N GLN A 609 -6.05 -2.31 7.62
CA GLN A 609 -6.03 -3.04 8.88
C GLN A 609 -6.37 -4.52 8.65
N ALA A 610 -7.37 -4.81 7.81
CA ALA A 610 -7.72 -6.17 7.42
C ALA A 610 -6.58 -6.89 6.67
N VAL A 611 -5.95 -6.22 5.70
CA VAL A 611 -4.78 -6.75 4.98
C VAL A 611 -3.60 -6.99 5.93
N GLY A 612 -3.33 -6.08 6.87
CA GLY A 612 -2.27 -6.22 7.85
C GLY A 612 -2.41 -7.48 8.71
N ARG A 613 -3.64 -7.92 8.99
CA ARG A 613 -3.91 -9.20 9.70
C ARG A 613 -3.58 -10.42 8.85
N VAL A 614 -3.83 -10.33 7.54
CA VAL A 614 -3.42 -11.33 6.53
C VAL A 614 -1.92 -11.30 6.26
N MET A 615 -1.19 -10.26 6.66
CA MET A 615 0.27 -10.23 6.52
C MET A 615 1.02 -10.69 7.77
N ARG A 616 0.31 -10.97 8.88
CA ARG A 616 0.92 -11.53 10.10
C ARG A 616 1.52 -12.91 9.79
N LYS A 617 2.72 -13.16 10.30
CA LYS A 617 3.40 -14.46 10.22
C LYS A 617 2.60 -15.54 10.95
N ALA A 618 2.47 -16.70 10.32
CA ALA A 618 1.84 -17.89 10.89
C ALA A 618 2.68 -19.14 10.56
N LYS A 619 2.57 -20.22 11.36
CA LYS A 619 3.22 -21.51 11.07
C LYS A 619 2.73 -22.01 9.71
N ASN A 620 3.64 -22.44 8.84
CA ASN A 620 3.37 -22.93 7.47
C ASN A 620 2.81 -21.91 6.46
N LYS A 621 2.62 -20.64 6.86
CA LYS A 621 2.12 -19.61 5.96
C LYS A 621 3.26 -18.99 5.16
N LYS A 622 3.20 -19.18 3.84
CA LYS A 622 4.14 -18.57 2.89
C LYS A 622 3.68 -17.20 2.43
N ARG A 623 2.38 -17.06 2.17
CA ARG A 623 1.75 -15.85 1.64
C ARG A 623 0.38 -15.65 2.27
N GLY A 624 -0.05 -14.41 2.37
CA GLY A 624 -1.44 -14.05 2.68
C GLY A 624 -2.24 -13.75 1.41
N TYR A 625 -3.51 -14.13 1.35
CA TYR A 625 -4.33 -13.94 0.14
C TYR A 625 -5.45 -12.92 0.36
N ILE A 626 -5.67 -12.09 -0.66
CA ILE A 626 -6.73 -11.08 -0.69
C ILE A 626 -7.67 -11.45 -1.83
N ILE A 627 -8.86 -11.94 -1.51
CA ILE A 627 -9.82 -12.48 -2.46
C ILE A 627 -10.86 -11.42 -2.80
N LEU A 628 -10.99 -11.12 -4.09
CA LEU A 628 -11.89 -10.11 -4.65
C LEU A 628 -12.83 -10.76 -5.68
N PRO A 629 -14.00 -11.29 -5.25
CA PRO A 629 -14.94 -11.91 -6.16
C PRO A 629 -15.73 -10.85 -6.94
N ILE A 630 -15.84 -11.04 -8.26
CA ILE A 630 -16.66 -10.20 -9.14
C ILE A 630 -17.54 -11.03 -10.07
N ALA A 631 -18.76 -10.54 -10.29
CA ALA A 631 -19.66 -11.07 -11.29
C ALA A 631 -19.58 -10.16 -12.53
N LEU A 632 -19.33 -10.74 -13.69
CA LEU A 632 -19.32 -10.04 -14.98
C LEU A 632 -20.53 -10.46 -15.80
N LYS A 633 -21.22 -9.49 -16.42
CA LYS A 633 -22.29 -9.76 -17.39
C LYS A 633 -21.74 -9.81 -18.80
N GLU A 634 -22.44 -10.46 -19.71
CA GLU A 634 -22.06 -10.57 -21.13
C GLU A 634 -21.91 -9.18 -21.80
N SER A 635 -22.70 -8.19 -21.39
CA SER A 635 -22.57 -6.80 -21.86
C SER A 635 -21.26 -6.13 -21.41
N GLU A 636 -20.76 -6.49 -20.23
CA GLU A 636 -19.50 -5.97 -19.67
C GLU A 636 -18.29 -6.68 -20.29
N ILE A 637 -18.42 -7.98 -20.58
CA ILE A 637 -17.43 -8.80 -21.28
C ILE A 637 -17.16 -8.26 -22.70
N LYS A 638 -18.19 -7.77 -23.40
CA LYS A 638 -18.03 -7.17 -24.73
C LYS A 638 -17.27 -5.84 -24.75
N ASN A 639 -17.14 -5.18 -23.59
CA ASN A 639 -16.48 -3.88 -23.47
C ASN A 639 -15.74 -3.76 -22.14
N LEU A 640 -14.69 -4.59 -22.00
CA LEU A 640 -13.91 -4.72 -20.76
C LEU A 640 -13.20 -3.41 -20.37
N ASP A 641 -12.71 -2.65 -21.34
CA ASP A 641 -12.04 -1.36 -21.10
C ASP A 641 -12.94 -0.33 -20.40
N GLU A 642 -14.26 -0.39 -20.65
CA GLU A 642 -15.26 0.41 -19.95
C GLU A 642 -15.71 -0.27 -18.66
N ALA A 643 -15.96 -1.58 -18.68
CA ALA A 643 -16.40 -2.36 -17.50
C ALA A 643 -15.42 -2.22 -16.32
N VAL A 644 -14.12 -2.28 -16.59
CA VAL A 644 -13.06 -2.10 -15.59
C VAL A 644 -13.06 -0.68 -15.00
N LYS A 645 -13.61 0.31 -15.71
CA LYS A 645 -13.76 1.69 -15.20
C LYS A 645 -15.05 1.90 -14.41
N ASN A 646 -16.03 1.00 -14.55
CA ASN A 646 -17.40 1.10 -14.02
C ASN A 646 -17.54 0.69 -12.54
N THR A 647 -18.79 0.70 -12.05
CA THR A 647 -19.16 0.49 -10.63
C THR A 647 -18.75 -0.87 -10.07
N ASN A 648 -18.80 -1.94 -10.87
CA ASN A 648 -18.49 -3.30 -10.41
C ASN A 648 -17.01 -3.46 -9.99
N PHE A 649 -16.09 -2.77 -10.66
CA PHE A 649 -14.66 -2.75 -10.32
C PHE A 649 -14.28 -1.71 -9.27
N GLN A 650 -15.20 -0.84 -8.82
CA GLN A 650 -14.87 0.20 -7.85
C GLN A 650 -14.33 -0.38 -6.55
N ASN A 651 -14.86 -1.53 -6.08
CA ASN A 651 -14.36 -2.18 -4.88
C ASN A 651 -12.93 -2.70 -5.07
N ILE A 652 -12.65 -3.34 -6.21
CA ILE A 652 -11.29 -3.79 -6.56
C ILE A 652 -10.34 -2.60 -6.54
N TRP A 653 -10.66 -1.53 -7.27
CA TRP A 653 -9.80 -0.36 -7.31
C TRP A 653 -9.61 0.30 -5.95
N LYS A 654 -10.61 0.24 -5.07
CA LYS A 654 -10.50 0.74 -3.69
C LYS A 654 -9.50 -0.08 -2.89
N VAL A 655 -9.54 -1.41 -2.99
CA VAL A 655 -8.61 -2.31 -2.31
C VAL A 655 -7.20 -2.15 -2.88
N LEU A 656 -7.04 -2.13 -4.20
CA LEU A 656 -5.73 -1.95 -4.85
C LEU A 656 -5.11 -0.58 -4.55
N LYS A 657 -5.92 0.49 -4.51
CA LYS A 657 -5.45 1.82 -4.07
C LYS A 657 -5.00 1.83 -2.62
N ALA A 658 -5.73 1.14 -1.75
CA ALA A 658 -5.34 0.98 -0.35
C ALA A 658 -3.96 0.33 -0.29
N LEU A 659 -3.81 -0.85 -0.90
CA LEU A 659 -2.53 -1.57 -0.96
C LEU A 659 -1.40 -0.71 -1.51
N ARG A 660 -1.61 0.03 -2.60
CA ARG A 660 -0.60 0.93 -3.20
C ARG A 660 -0.05 1.95 -2.19
N SER A 661 -0.88 2.48 -1.30
CA SER A 661 -0.42 3.47 -0.31
C SER A 661 0.58 2.89 0.70
N HIS A 662 0.75 1.58 0.75
CA HIS A 662 1.66 0.89 1.67
C HIS A 662 2.69 0.00 0.97
N ASP A 663 2.40 -0.37 -0.28
CA ASP A 663 3.31 -1.06 -1.18
C ASP A 663 3.41 -0.26 -2.49
N SER A 664 4.39 0.64 -2.54
CA SER A 664 4.68 1.48 -3.71
C SER A 664 5.07 0.66 -4.94
N SER A 665 5.49 -0.60 -4.77
CA SER A 665 5.87 -1.47 -5.88
C SER A 665 4.69 -1.85 -6.78
N LEU A 666 3.43 -1.73 -6.31
CA LEU A 666 2.23 -1.99 -7.11
C LEU A 666 2.00 -1.03 -8.29
N VAL A 667 2.85 0.00 -8.44
CA VAL A 667 2.91 0.84 -9.65
C VAL A 667 3.56 0.09 -10.82
N ASP A 668 4.52 -0.77 -10.52
CA ASP A 668 5.25 -1.54 -11.52
C ASP A 668 4.34 -2.64 -12.07
N GLU A 669 4.18 -2.68 -13.39
CA GLU A 669 3.29 -3.63 -14.04
C GLU A 669 3.72 -5.09 -13.78
N ALA A 670 5.03 -5.37 -13.72
CA ALA A 670 5.52 -6.71 -13.45
C ALA A 670 5.18 -7.15 -12.02
N THR A 671 5.43 -6.29 -11.03
CA THR A 671 5.07 -6.54 -9.63
C THR A 671 3.55 -6.61 -9.45
N PHE A 672 2.80 -5.78 -10.16
CA PHE A 672 1.34 -5.84 -10.20
C PHE A 672 0.87 -7.19 -10.77
N ARG A 673 1.43 -7.66 -11.89
CA ARG A 673 1.13 -8.97 -12.50
C ARG A 673 1.53 -10.14 -11.60
N GLU A 674 2.62 -10.01 -10.87
CA GLU A 674 3.08 -11.01 -9.90
C GLU A 674 2.12 -11.12 -8.71
N LYS A 675 1.82 -9.97 -8.09
CA LYS A 675 1.02 -9.89 -6.86
C LYS A 675 -0.48 -9.94 -7.10
N ILE A 676 -0.99 -9.53 -8.27
CA ILE A 676 -2.41 -9.46 -8.58
C ILE A 676 -2.68 -10.39 -9.75
N LYS A 677 -3.31 -11.52 -9.45
CA LYS A 677 -3.70 -12.52 -10.43
C LYS A 677 -5.22 -12.47 -10.63
N ILE A 678 -5.61 -12.46 -11.90
CA ILE A 678 -7.00 -12.50 -12.33
C ILE A 678 -7.28 -13.93 -12.75
N PHE A 679 -8.39 -14.45 -12.25
CA PHE A 679 -8.79 -15.83 -12.43
C PHE A 679 -10.16 -15.92 -13.07
N GLY A 680 -10.27 -16.83 -14.04
CA GLY A 680 -11.51 -17.16 -14.73
C GLY A 680 -12.16 -18.38 -14.11
N SER A 681 -13.48 -18.43 -14.17
CA SER A 681 -14.30 -19.57 -13.77
C SER A 681 -14.77 -20.32 -15.02
N ASP A 682 -14.26 -21.53 -15.27
CA ASP A 682 -14.85 -22.46 -16.26
C ASP A 682 -15.82 -23.40 -15.54
N ASP A 683 -17.09 -23.02 -15.54
CA ASP A 683 -18.16 -23.78 -14.90
C ASP A 683 -18.83 -24.77 -15.87
N ALA A 684 -18.44 -24.80 -17.14
CA ALA A 684 -19.14 -25.55 -18.20
C ALA A 684 -18.50 -26.89 -18.60
N SER A 685 -17.24 -27.16 -18.22
CA SER A 685 -16.50 -28.41 -18.53
C SER A 685 -16.74 -29.50 -17.47
N ASN A 686 -17.05 -30.74 -17.87
CA ASN A 686 -17.37 -31.83 -16.94
C ASN A 686 -16.10 -32.65 -16.62
N PRO A 687 -15.69 -32.85 -15.35
CA PRO A 687 -14.45 -33.56 -15.02
C PRO A 687 -14.49 -35.07 -15.30
N ASP A 688 -15.69 -35.66 -15.35
CA ASP A 688 -15.85 -37.11 -15.57
C ASP A 688 -15.48 -37.54 -17.01
N ASP A 689 -15.42 -36.60 -17.97
CA ASP A 689 -14.98 -36.89 -19.34
C ASP A 689 -13.45 -37.14 -19.40
N GLU A 690 -12.65 -36.62 -18.45
CA GLU A 690 -11.20 -36.84 -18.40
C GLU A 690 -10.78 -38.22 -17.84
N GLU A 691 -11.61 -38.88 -17.02
CA GLU A 691 -11.30 -40.23 -16.52
C GLU A 691 -11.64 -41.35 -17.52
N GLU A 692 -12.65 -41.17 -18.39
CA GLU A 692 -12.90 -42.09 -19.51
C GLU A 692 -11.85 -41.96 -20.63
N LEU A 693 -11.29 -40.75 -20.85
CA LEU A 693 -10.24 -40.49 -21.85
C LEU A 693 -8.88 -41.15 -21.56
N LYS A 694 -8.64 -41.64 -20.34
CA LYS A 694 -7.39 -42.38 -20.01
C LYS A 694 -7.42 -43.85 -20.37
N LYS A 695 -8.57 -44.41 -20.77
CA LYS A 695 -8.68 -45.83 -21.16
C LYS A 695 -8.64 -46.12 -22.65
N ASP A 696 -8.84 -45.12 -23.52
CA ASP A 696 -8.65 -45.29 -24.97
C ASP A 696 -7.66 -44.26 -25.53
N LYS A 697 -6.39 -44.66 -25.59
CA LYS A 697 -5.35 -43.93 -26.34
C LYS A 697 -5.47 -44.22 -27.83
N THR A 698 -6.54 -43.76 -28.46
CA THR A 698 -6.61 -43.50 -29.92
C THR A 698 -7.97 -42.90 -30.24
N GLU A 699 -8.16 -41.60 -30.00
CA GLU A 699 -8.98 -40.73 -30.87
C GLU A 699 -8.82 -39.25 -30.46
N GLN A 700 -8.99 -38.36 -31.44
CA GLN A 700 -8.75 -36.93 -31.35
C GLN A 700 -9.66 -36.26 -30.31
N SER A 701 -9.08 -35.38 -29.48
CA SER A 701 -9.82 -34.44 -28.64
C SER A 701 -10.87 -33.68 -29.47
N ASP A 702 -12.13 -33.66 -29.03
CA ASP A 702 -13.24 -33.01 -29.73
C ASP A 702 -12.94 -31.50 -29.93
N PRO A 703 -12.93 -30.98 -31.17
CA PRO A 703 -12.58 -29.58 -31.47
C PRO A 703 -13.41 -28.53 -30.71
N LYS A 704 -14.60 -28.88 -30.23
CA LYS A 704 -15.51 -27.97 -29.52
C LYS A 704 -15.12 -27.68 -28.07
N GLU A 705 -14.49 -28.62 -27.37
CA GLU A 705 -14.01 -28.40 -25.99
C GLU A 705 -12.73 -27.57 -25.98
N ALA A 706 -11.77 -27.90 -26.85
CA ALA A 706 -10.55 -27.11 -27.03
C ALA A 706 -10.85 -25.66 -27.48
N GLN A 707 -11.92 -25.44 -28.24
CA GLN A 707 -12.37 -24.08 -28.58
C GLN A 707 -12.95 -23.33 -27.37
N LYS A 708 -13.65 -23.98 -26.44
CA LYS A 708 -14.31 -23.31 -25.29
C LYS A 708 -13.34 -22.89 -24.19
N THR A 709 -12.42 -23.76 -23.77
CA THR A 709 -11.36 -23.42 -22.80
C THR A 709 -10.43 -22.35 -23.37
N LEU A 710 -10.17 -22.37 -24.68
CA LEU A 710 -9.45 -21.30 -25.37
C LEU A 710 -10.23 -19.97 -25.36
N PHE A 711 -11.55 -20.00 -25.51
CA PHE A 711 -12.41 -18.81 -25.44
C PHE A 711 -12.40 -18.17 -24.04
N ASP A 712 -12.47 -18.96 -22.97
CA ASP A 712 -12.40 -18.43 -21.60
C ASP A 712 -10.97 -17.97 -21.22
N ALA A 713 -9.92 -18.59 -21.77
CA ALA A 713 -8.54 -18.11 -21.62
C ALA A 713 -8.30 -16.78 -22.36
N ILE A 714 -8.83 -16.62 -23.58
CA ILE A 714 -8.80 -15.35 -24.33
C ILE A 714 -9.57 -14.27 -23.57
N LEU A 715 -10.76 -14.58 -23.08
CA LEU A 715 -11.55 -13.65 -22.27
C LEU A 715 -10.83 -13.23 -20.99
N LEU A 716 -10.18 -14.19 -20.32
CA LEU A 716 -9.37 -13.91 -19.14
C LEU A 716 -8.18 -13.02 -19.47
N GLN A 717 -7.54 -13.25 -20.62
CA GLN A 717 -6.43 -12.46 -21.12
C GLN A 717 -6.86 -11.03 -21.45
N ASP A 718 -8.01 -10.86 -22.12
CA ASP A 718 -8.57 -9.56 -22.44
C ASP A 718 -8.97 -8.80 -21.17
N LEU A 719 -9.55 -9.49 -20.17
CA LEU A 719 -9.88 -8.89 -18.89
C LEU A 719 -8.61 -8.47 -18.13
N ALA A 720 -7.59 -9.33 -18.13
CA ALA A 720 -6.31 -9.04 -17.51
C ALA A 720 -5.66 -7.83 -18.17
N ASN A 721 -5.58 -7.81 -19.49
CA ASN A 721 -5.09 -6.68 -20.28
C ASN A 721 -5.88 -5.40 -20.00
N ALA A 722 -7.22 -5.44 -19.91
CA ALA A 722 -8.04 -4.28 -19.58
C ALA A 722 -7.73 -3.75 -18.16
N VAL A 723 -7.54 -4.62 -17.17
CA VAL A 723 -7.12 -4.21 -15.81
C VAL A 723 -5.72 -3.61 -15.84
N TYR A 724 -4.76 -4.23 -16.53
CA TYR A 724 -3.38 -3.74 -16.63
C TYR A 724 -3.30 -2.41 -17.39
N ASN A 725 -4.05 -2.22 -18.47
CA ASN A 725 -4.12 -0.97 -19.23
C ASN A 725 -4.72 0.18 -18.41
N VAL A 726 -5.68 -0.11 -17.54
CA VAL A 726 -6.35 0.89 -16.69
C VAL A 726 -5.57 1.15 -15.40
N MET A 727 -4.69 0.23 -15.00
CA MET A 727 -3.88 0.31 -13.77
C MET A 727 -3.17 1.66 -13.63
N PRO A 728 -2.39 2.21 -14.58
CA PRO A 728 -1.71 3.50 -14.39
C PRO A 728 -2.67 4.65 -14.05
N THR A 729 -3.86 4.64 -14.66
CA THR A 729 -4.87 5.70 -14.48
C THR A 729 -5.63 5.59 -13.16
N LYS A 730 -5.94 4.37 -12.69
CA LYS A 730 -6.66 4.13 -11.42
C LYS A 730 -5.72 4.04 -10.24
N LEU A 731 -4.59 3.36 -10.45
CA LEU A 731 -3.28 3.42 -9.79
C LEU A 731 -2.93 4.81 -9.31
N GLY A 732 -2.70 5.70 -10.28
CA GLY A 732 -2.29 7.08 -10.07
C GLY A 732 -0.82 7.32 -10.43
N ASP A 733 -0.40 6.93 -11.63
CA ASP A 733 0.91 7.25 -12.17
C ASP A 733 1.00 8.70 -12.65
N ARG A 734 -0.13 9.32 -12.97
CA ARG A 734 -0.16 10.75 -13.32
C ARG A 734 0.36 11.63 -12.19
N ASN A 735 -0.19 11.50 -10.98
CA ASN A 735 0.21 12.39 -9.88
C ASN A 735 1.63 12.13 -9.37
N TYR A 736 2.13 10.88 -9.43
CA TYR A 736 3.51 10.59 -9.01
C TYR A 736 4.50 11.27 -9.95
N TRP A 737 4.38 11.01 -11.25
CA TRP A 737 5.27 11.60 -12.25
C TRP A 737 5.08 13.11 -12.42
N GLU A 738 3.85 13.63 -12.34
CA GLU A 738 3.59 15.09 -12.39
C GLU A 738 4.15 15.82 -11.16
N ASN A 739 3.98 15.27 -9.95
CA ASN A 739 4.60 15.85 -8.75
C ASN A 739 6.13 15.75 -8.81
N PHE A 740 6.63 14.65 -9.35
CA PHE A 740 8.04 14.42 -9.56
C PHE A 740 8.65 15.40 -10.60
N ALA A 741 7.95 15.65 -11.70
CA ALA A 741 8.34 16.61 -12.71
C ALA A 741 8.28 18.05 -12.21
N LYS A 742 7.28 18.42 -11.40
CA LYS A 742 7.21 19.72 -10.72
C LYS A 742 8.42 19.96 -9.81
N LYS A 743 8.78 18.98 -8.98
CA LYS A 743 9.97 19.05 -8.11
C LYS A 743 11.24 19.24 -8.95
N THR A 744 11.36 18.47 -10.03
CA THR A 744 12.56 18.53 -10.89
C THR A 744 12.62 19.80 -11.73
N GLY A 745 11.49 20.35 -12.16
CA GLY A 745 11.43 21.67 -12.78
C GLY A 745 11.92 22.79 -11.85
N ASN A 746 11.66 22.69 -10.54
CA ASN A 746 12.23 23.61 -9.56
C ASN A 746 13.74 23.42 -9.40
N ILE A 747 14.23 22.17 -9.41
CA ILE A 747 15.66 21.87 -9.35
C ILE A 747 16.37 22.40 -10.61
N ALA A 748 15.81 22.18 -11.81
CA ALA A 748 16.35 22.71 -13.06
C ALA A 748 16.46 24.25 -13.06
N ARG A 749 15.47 24.96 -12.49
CA ARG A 749 15.55 26.43 -12.30
C ARG A 749 16.65 26.83 -11.33
N THR A 750 16.80 26.08 -10.24
CA THR A 750 17.81 26.34 -9.22
C THR A 750 19.22 26.14 -9.80
N LEU A 751 19.44 25.00 -10.47
CA LEU A 751 20.66 24.70 -11.21
C LEU A 751 20.96 25.76 -12.28
N ASN A 752 19.97 26.23 -13.04
CA ASN A 752 20.19 27.29 -14.03
C ASN A 752 20.70 28.60 -13.40
N ASN A 753 20.07 29.04 -12.31
CA ASN A 753 20.51 30.24 -11.59
C ASN A 753 21.93 30.07 -11.03
N ARG A 754 22.23 28.89 -10.48
CA ARG A 754 23.54 28.53 -9.93
C ARG A 754 24.62 28.51 -11.00
N LEU A 755 24.35 27.88 -12.15
CA LEU A 755 25.26 27.83 -13.30
C LEU A 755 25.55 29.24 -13.83
N LYS A 756 24.53 30.10 -13.97
CA LYS A 756 24.72 31.50 -14.36
C LYS A 756 25.63 32.25 -13.39
N GLU A 757 25.48 32.03 -12.08
CA GLU A 757 26.36 32.63 -11.07
C GLU A 757 27.80 32.11 -11.18
N LEU A 758 27.97 30.79 -11.32
CA LEU A 758 29.28 30.15 -11.43
C LEU A 758 30.03 30.59 -12.69
N PHE A 759 29.35 30.68 -13.82
CA PHE A 759 29.93 31.16 -15.07
C PHE A 759 30.15 32.67 -15.07
N GLY A 760 29.31 33.45 -14.39
CA GLY A 760 29.58 34.86 -14.15
C GLY A 760 30.89 35.10 -13.39
N LYS A 761 31.25 34.19 -12.49
CA LYS A 761 32.53 34.21 -11.75
C LYS A 761 33.70 33.60 -12.54
N ASN A 762 33.43 32.71 -13.50
CA ASN A 762 34.43 31.96 -14.28
C ASN A 762 34.07 31.91 -15.78
N PRO A 763 34.06 33.05 -16.49
CA PRO A 763 33.53 33.13 -17.86
C PRO A 763 34.32 32.26 -18.85
N GLU A 764 35.63 32.14 -18.67
CA GLU A 764 36.50 31.34 -19.54
C GLU A 764 36.09 29.86 -19.62
N ILE A 765 35.53 29.30 -18.54
CA ILE A 765 35.09 27.90 -18.52
C ILE A 765 33.90 27.72 -19.48
N PHE A 766 32.94 28.64 -19.43
CA PHE A 766 31.74 28.60 -20.26
C PHE A 766 32.04 28.95 -21.71
N ASP A 767 32.85 29.98 -21.94
CA ASP A 767 33.23 30.41 -23.29
C ASP A 767 33.96 29.30 -24.06
N ASN A 768 34.84 28.58 -23.37
CA ASN A 768 35.55 27.44 -23.93
C ASN A 768 34.61 26.26 -24.24
N PHE A 769 33.65 25.99 -23.35
CA PHE A 769 32.65 24.95 -23.56
C PHE A 769 31.73 25.30 -24.74
N LEU A 770 31.18 26.52 -24.77
CA LEU A 770 30.31 27.01 -25.82
C LEU A 770 31.01 27.05 -27.19
N THR A 771 32.26 27.51 -27.23
CA THR A 771 33.07 27.49 -28.46
C THR A 771 33.29 26.06 -28.95
N SER A 772 33.52 25.11 -28.03
CA SER A 772 33.66 23.69 -28.38
C SER A 772 32.35 23.10 -28.91
N LEU A 773 31.20 23.41 -28.31
CA LEU A 773 29.89 22.99 -28.84
C LEU A 773 29.67 23.56 -30.26
N ARG A 774 29.92 24.86 -30.47
CA ARG A 774 29.75 25.52 -31.77
C ARG A 774 30.63 24.96 -32.87
N GLY A 775 31.86 24.54 -32.54
CA GLY A 775 32.80 23.94 -33.49
C GLY A 775 32.44 22.50 -33.88
N ASN A 776 31.86 21.73 -32.96
CA ASN A 776 31.74 20.27 -33.11
C ASN A 776 30.29 19.75 -33.26
N ILE A 777 29.28 20.58 -32.98
CA ILE A 777 27.86 20.26 -33.12
C ILE A 777 27.27 21.13 -34.24
N HIS A 778 26.97 22.41 -33.97
CA HIS A 778 26.57 23.40 -34.98
C HIS A 778 26.83 24.83 -34.48
N GLN A 779 27.09 25.77 -35.40
CA GLN A 779 27.55 27.13 -35.04
C GLN A 779 26.49 27.98 -34.33
N SER A 780 25.21 27.70 -34.57
CA SER A 780 24.09 28.51 -34.09
C SER A 780 23.71 28.28 -32.61
N ILE A 781 24.46 27.44 -31.88
CA ILE A 781 24.19 27.16 -30.45
C ILE A 781 24.27 28.45 -29.64
N LYS A 782 23.19 28.77 -28.94
CA LYS A 782 23.09 29.92 -28.03
C LYS A 782 23.61 29.56 -26.63
N GLU A 783 23.97 30.57 -25.85
CA GLU A 783 24.40 30.38 -24.45
C GLU A 783 23.34 29.65 -23.61
N GLU A 784 22.08 30.06 -23.74
CA GLU A 784 20.97 29.41 -23.04
C GLU A 784 20.82 27.93 -23.43
N GLU A 785 21.09 27.58 -24.69
CA GLU A 785 21.02 26.19 -25.16
C GLU A 785 22.17 25.35 -24.60
N ALA A 786 23.37 25.92 -24.46
CA ALA A 786 24.50 25.27 -23.82
C ALA A 786 24.24 25.02 -22.32
N LEU A 787 23.60 25.96 -21.62
CA LEU A 787 23.17 25.79 -20.23
C LEU A 787 22.12 24.68 -20.11
N ASP A 788 21.12 24.69 -20.99
CA ASP A 788 20.08 23.67 -21.03
C ASP A 788 20.66 22.27 -21.28
N MET A 789 21.69 22.15 -22.13
CA MET A 789 22.40 20.87 -22.35
C MET A 789 23.07 20.35 -21.07
N ILE A 790 23.74 21.22 -20.29
CA ILE A 790 24.37 20.82 -19.01
C ILE A 790 23.30 20.38 -18.01
N ILE A 791 22.24 21.18 -17.83
CA ILE A 791 21.16 20.88 -16.87
C ILE A 791 20.44 19.59 -17.25
N SER A 792 20.12 19.44 -18.55
CA SER A 792 19.50 18.24 -19.08
C SER A 792 20.38 17.02 -18.82
N HIS A 793 21.68 17.11 -19.03
CA HIS A 793 22.62 16.02 -18.74
C HIS A 793 22.68 15.64 -17.26
N ILE A 794 22.80 16.61 -16.35
CA ILE A 794 22.81 16.38 -14.89
C ILE A 794 21.57 15.61 -14.44
N ILE A 795 20.40 15.95 -14.99
CA ILE A 795 19.13 15.34 -14.61
C ILE A 795 18.91 13.98 -15.30
N THR A 796 19.22 13.89 -16.60
CA THR A 796 18.89 12.73 -17.44
C THR A 796 19.90 11.59 -17.32
N LYS A 797 21.20 11.88 -17.19
CA LYS A 797 22.23 10.84 -17.19
C LYS A 797 22.02 9.81 -16.08
N PRO A 798 21.78 10.18 -14.81
CA PRO A 798 21.59 9.17 -13.77
C PRO A 798 20.32 8.32 -13.97
N ILE A 799 19.27 8.90 -14.58
CA ILE A 799 18.05 8.17 -14.98
C ILE A 799 18.40 7.14 -16.05
N PHE A 800 19.17 7.54 -17.06
CA PHE A 800 19.57 6.64 -18.12
C PHE A 800 20.59 5.58 -17.68
N ASP A 801 21.58 5.94 -16.86
CA ASP A 801 22.53 4.99 -16.25
C ASP A 801 21.79 3.96 -15.39
N ALA A 802 20.75 4.40 -14.66
CA ALA A 802 19.88 3.53 -13.89
C ALA A 802 19.07 2.54 -14.76
N ILE A 803 18.63 2.96 -15.96
CA ILE A 803 17.84 2.11 -16.85
C ILE A 803 18.70 1.18 -17.71
N PHE A 804 19.87 1.64 -18.14
CA PHE A 804 20.65 0.99 -19.20
C PHE A 804 22.06 0.56 -18.75
N GLY A 805 22.42 0.78 -17.48
CA GLY A 805 23.76 0.60 -16.93
C GLY A 805 24.72 1.71 -17.35
N ASP A 806 26.02 1.59 -17.00
CA ASP A 806 27.09 2.54 -17.37
C ASP A 806 27.43 2.60 -18.88
N ASN A 807 26.49 2.17 -19.72
CA ASN A 807 26.69 1.94 -21.15
C ASN A 807 26.59 3.22 -21.99
N ILE A 808 26.24 4.39 -21.44
CA ILE A 808 26.20 5.65 -22.20
C ILE A 808 27.59 6.28 -22.25
N GLN A 809 28.53 5.58 -22.87
CA GLN A 809 29.84 6.13 -23.20
C GLN A 809 29.85 6.60 -24.65
N ASN A 810 29.35 7.82 -24.87
CA ASN A 810 29.39 8.49 -26.17
C ASN A 810 30.14 9.84 -26.08
N PRO A 811 30.60 10.39 -27.22
CA PRO A 811 31.37 11.64 -27.29
C PRO A 811 30.75 12.82 -26.53
N ILE A 812 29.42 12.97 -26.65
CA ILE A 812 28.67 14.07 -26.03
C ILE A 812 28.58 13.89 -24.52
N ALA A 813 28.25 12.68 -24.07
CA ALA A 813 28.15 12.37 -22.64
C ALA A 813 29.49 12.57 -21.93
N LYS A 814 30.61 12.13 -22.52
CA LYS A 814 31.95 12.33 -21.97
C LYS A 814 32.31 13.81 -21.83
N ALA A 815 32.00 14.62 -22.84
CA ALA A 815 32.26 16.07 -22.79
C ALA A 815 31.43 16.77 -21.69
N LEU A 816 30.16 16.38 -21.55
CA LEU A 816 29.27 16.90 -20.51
C LEU A 816 29.66 16.41 -19.11
N ASP A 817 30.12 15.16 -18.96
CA ASP A 817 30.63 14.64 -17.69
C ASP A 817 31.85 15.41 -17.21
N LYS A 818 32.80 15.71 -18.11
CA LYS A 818 33.95 16.57 -17.80
C LYS A 818 33.52 17.96 -17.34
N MET A 819 32.49 18.52 -17.98
CA MET A 819 31.93 19.81 -17.57
C MET A 819 31.29 19.74 -16.18
N VAL A 820 30.51 18.70 -15.89
CA VAL A 820 29.88 18.49 -14.59
C VAL A 820 30.92 18.29 -13.49
N LEU A 821 31.97 17.50 -13.73
CA LEU A 821 33.08 17.33 -12.78
C LEU A 821 33.75 18.67 -12.45
N LYS A 822 34.05 19.47 -13.47
CA LYS A 822 34.65 20.80 -13.30
C LYS A 822 33.75 21.77 -12.52
N LEU A 823 32.43 21.61 -12.61
CA LEU A 823 31.45 22.36 -11.82
C LEU A 823 31.29 21.81 -10.39
N SER A 824 31.50 20.51 -10.19
CA SER A 824 31.53 19.85 -8.87
C SER A 824 32.63 20.44 -8.00
N ASP A 825 33.83 20.61 -8.58
CA ASP A 825 34.99 21.25 -7.94
C ASP A 825 34.71 22.70 -7.52
N LEU A 826 33.69 23.33 -8.11
CA LEU A 826 33.21 24.69 -7.79
C LEU A 826 32.01 24.71 -6.83
N GLY A 827 31.65 23.57 -6.24
CA GLY A 827 30.64 23.47 -5.18
C GLY A 827 29.19 23.27 -5.65
N LEU A 828 28.97 22.64 -6.81
CA LEU A 828 27.63 22.33 -7.34
C LEU A 828 26.92 21.14 -6.64
N GLU A 829 27.65 20.35 -5.83
CA GLU A 829 27.15 19.08 -5.24
C GLU A 829 25.98 19.21 -4.24
N GLY A 830 25.79 20.39 -3.64
CA GLY A 830 24.76 20.58 -2.62
C GLY A 830 23.32 20.44 -3.12
N GLU A 831 23.07 20.73 -4.40
CA GLU A 831 21.72 20.82 -4.97
C GLU A 831 21.25 19.52 -5.66
N THR A 832 22.15 18.56 -5.90
CA THR A 832 21.83 17.24 -6.47
C THR A 832 21.48 16.20 -5.40
N LYS A 833 21.66 16.53 -4.11
CA LYS A 833 21.37 15.64 -2.97
C LYS A 833 19.90 15.21 -2.91
N ASP A 834 18.98 16.12 -3.24
CA ASP A 834 17.52 15.86 -3.27
C ASP A 834 17.10 14.93 -4.42
N LEU A 835 17.95 14.78 -5.45
CA LEU A 835 17.72 13.86 -6.58
C LEU A 835 18.15 12.42 -6.27
N LYS A 836 18.89 12.18 -5.17
CA LYS A 836 19.40 10.84 -4.84
C LYS A 836 18.28 9.81 -4.59
N ASN A 837 17.27 10.19 -3.82
CA ASN A 837 16.10 9.33 -3.56
C ASN A 837 15.29 9.07 -4.84
N LEU A 838 15.25 10.05 -5.74
CA LEU A 838 14.68 9.89 -7.06
C LEU A 838 15.45 8.84 -7.86
N TYR A 839 16.77 8.98 -7.96
CA TYR A 839 17.57 8.08 -8.79
C TYR A 839 17.48 6.64 -8.30
N GLU A 840 17.41 6.42 -6.99
CA GLU A 840 17.14 5.10 -6.41
C GLU A 840 15.76 4.56 -6.80
N SER A 841 14.72 5.41 -6.86
CA SER A 841 13.38 5.00 -7.32
C SER A 841 13.38 4.61 -8.80
N VAL A 842 13.99 5.43 -9.67
CA VAL A 842 14.07 5.15 -11.11
C VAL A 842 14.92 3.91 -11.38
N LYS A 843 16.02 3.73 -10.64
CA LYS A 843 16.88 2.55 -10.70
C LYS A 843 16.14 1.29 -10.27
N THR A 844 15.33 1.38 -9.22
CA THR A 844 14.49 0.28 -8.78
C THR A 844 13.46 -0.10 -9.84
N GLU A 845 12.81 0.89 -10.46
CA GLU A 845 11.82 0.68 -11.53
C GLU A 845 12.46 0.14 -12.80
N ALA A 846 13.63 0.64 -13.17
CA ALA A 846 14.31 0.23 -14.37
C ALA A 846 15.00 -1.14 -14.26
N ALA A 847 15.48 -1.52 -13.07
CA ALA A 847 15.92 -2.88 -12.77
C ALA A 847 14.77 -3.91 -12.88
N ARG A 848 13.51 -3.46 -12.73
CA ARG A 848 12.29 -4.29 -12.86
C ARG A 848 11.78 -4.36 -14.30
N ALA A 849 12.04 -3.35 -15.13
CA ALA A 849 11.70 -3.33 -16.55
C ALA A 849 12.60 -4.26 -17.39
N LYS A 850 12.29 -5.57 -17.39
CA LYS A 850 13.12 -6.61 -18.03
C LYS A 850 12.89 -6.78 -19.55
N SER A 851 11.77 -6.30 -20.11
CA SER A 851 11.42 -6.47 -21.54
C SER A 851 11.63 -5.18 -22.37
N GLN A 852 11.95 -5.32 -23.66
CA GLN A 852 12.15 -4.17 -24.57
C GLN A 852 10.90 -3.28 -24.67
N LYS A 853 9.71 -3.88 -24.66
CA LYS A 853 8.44 -3.15 -24.70
C LYS A 853 8.24 -2.31 -23.43
N THR A 854 8.50 -2.92 -22.26
CA THR A 854 8.36 -2.24 -20.95
C THR A 854 9.39 -1.13 -20.79
N GLN A 855 10.63 -1.32 -21.24
CA GLN A 855 11.66 -0.27 -21.22
C GLN A 855 11.30 0.91 -22.15
N GLN A 856 10.78 0.63 -23.35
CA GLN A 856 10.31 1.68 -24.26
C GLN A 856 9.09 2.43 -23.72
N GLU A 857 8.14 1.73 -23.09
CA GLU A 857 7.00 2.34 -22.43
C GLU A 857 7.44 3.18 -21.22
N LEU A 858 8.42 2.71 -20.44
CA LEU A 858 9.04 3.49 -19.35
C LEU A 858 9.67 4.78 -19.89
N ILE A 859 10.48 4.72 -20.95
CA ILE A 859 11.07 5.91 -21.59
C ILE A 859 9.98 6.85 -22.11
N LYS A 860 8.96 6.30 -22.81
CA LYS A 860 7.86 7.09 -23.37
C LYS A 860 7.03 7.76 -22.28
N ASN A 861 6.81 7.08 -21.15
CA ASN A 861 6.11 7.62 -20.00
C ASN A 861 6.95 8.70 -19.32
N LEU A 862 8.23 8.42 -19.01
CA LEU A 862 9.20 9.41 -18.54
C LEU A 862 9.26 10.63 -19.45
N TYR A 863 9.16 10.45 -20.78
CA TYR A 863 9.09 11.58 -21.69
C TYR A 863 7.81 12.39 -21.54
N ASN A 864 6.65 11.74 -21.62
CA ASN A 864 5.36 12.40 -21.63
C ASN A 864 5.00 13.09 -20.31
N THR A 865 5.47 12.55 -19.18
CA THR A 865 5.18 13.08 -17.86
C THR A 865 6.35 13.92 -17.34
N PHE A 866 7.56 13.34 -17.29
CA PHE A 866 8.69 13.95 -16.63
C PHE A 866 9.44 14.96 -17.50
N PHE A 867 9.94 14.56 -18.67
CA PHE A 867 10.76 15.45 -19.51
C PHE A 867 9.94 16.59 -20.11
N LYS A 868 8.69 16.33 -20.52
CA LYS A 868 7.80 17.35 -21.05
C LYS A 868 7.44 18.43 -20.03
N GLU A 869 7.25 18.06 -18.76
CA GLU A 869 6.95 19.05 -17.72
C GLU A 869 8.20 19.73 -17.16
N ALA A 870 9.30 19.00 -16.93
CA ALA A 870 10.53 19.56 -16.39
C ALA A 870 11.26 20.47 -17.40
N PHE A 871 11.24 20.12 -18.69
CA PHE A 871 11.92 20.85 -19.78
C PHE A 871 10.92 21.41 -20.80
N ARG A 872 9.77 21.92 -20.32
CA ARG A 872 8.66 22.36 -21.18
C ARG A 872 9.07 23.32 -22.30
N LYS A 873 9.89 24.34 -22.00
CA LYS A 873 10.37 25.29 -23.01
C LYS A 873 11.19 24.62 -24.11
N GLN A 874 12.05 23.66 -23.75
CA GLN A 874 12.92 22.95 -24.68
C GLN A 874 12.13 21.92 -25.52
N SER A 875 11.17 21.24 -24.89
CA SER A 875 10.25 20.29 -25.54
C SER A 875 9.30 20.98 -26.54
N GLU A 876 8.75 22.15 -26.18
CA GLU A 876 7.89 22.96 -27.06
C GLU A 876 8.67 23.59 -28.23
N LYS A 877 9.94 23.94 -28.02
CA LYS A 877 10.83 24.52 -29.05
C LYS A 877 11.22 23.51 -30.13
N LEU A 878 11.50 22.27 -29.75
CA LEU A 878 12.15 21.28 -30.63
C LEU A 878 11.25 20.08 -31.02
N GLY A 879 10.10 19.90 -30.37
CA GLY A 879 9.02 19.02 -30.81
C GLY A 879 9.42 17.58 -31.14
N ILE A 880 9.84 16.78 -30.13
CA ILE A 880 10.15 15.35 -30.34
C ILE A 880 8.86 14.61 -30.72
N VAL A 881 8.80 14.12 -31.96
CA VAL A 881 7.66 13.38 -32.51
C VAL A 881 7.93 11.89 -32.44
N TYR A 882 7.12 11.15 -31.67
CA TYR A 882 7.07 9.70 -31.77
C TYR A 882 6.28 9.29 -33.02
N THR A 883 6.99 8.86 -34.06
CA THR A 883 6.34 8.31 -35.25
C THR A 883 5.69 6.96 -34.91
N PRO A 884 4.40 6.76 -35.24
CA PRO A 884 3.73 5.47 -35.04
C PRO A 884 4.48 4.31 -35.71
N ILE A 885 4.58 3.17 -35.03
CA ILE A 885 5.39 2.03 -35.47
C ILE A 885 4.86 1.49 -36.81
N GLU A 886 3.55 1.50 -37.01
CA GLU A 886 2.88 1.06 -38.22
C GLU A 886 3.34 1.89 -39.44
N VAL A 887 3.54 3.20 -39.25
CA VAL A 887 4.04 4.11 -40.28
C VAL A 887 5.51 3.83 -40.58
N VAL A 888 6.32 3.62 -39.54
CA VAL A 888 7.75 3.28 -39.69
C VAL A 888 7.91 1.97 -40.46
N ASP A 889 7.20 0.92 -40.06
CA ASP A 889 7.27 -0.40 -40.67
C ASP A 889 6.78 -0.38 -42.12
N PHE A 890 5.71 0.38 -42.40
CA PHE A 890 5.23 0.58 -43.77
C PHE A 890 6.31 1.20 -44.66
N ILE A 891 6.93 2.31 -44.22
CA ILE A 891 7.97 2.99 -44.99
C ILE A 891 9.16 2.07 -45.22
N LEU A 892 9.64 1.37 -44.19
CA LEU A 892 10.77 0.46 -44.31
C LEU A 892 10.48 -0.68 -45.31
N ARG A 893 9.31 -1.31 -45.22
CA ARG A 893 8.91 -2.39 -46.16
C ARG A 893 8.75 -1.87 -47.58
N ALA A 894 8.15 -0.68 -47.76
CA ALA A 894 8.00 -0.04 -49.05
C ALA A 894 9.37 0.29 -49.67
N THR A 895 10.29 0.88 -48.91
CA THR A 895 11.65 1.17 -49.36
C THR A 895 12.39 -0.10 -49.76
N ASN A 896 12.30 -1.18 -48.96
CA ASN A 896 12.91 -2.46 -49.32
C ASN A 896 12.32 -3.04 -50.63
N GLY A 897 11.00 -2.90 -50.82
CA GLY A 897 10.33 -3.29 -52.06
C GLY A 897 10.80 -2.47 -53.26
N ILE A 898 11.02 -1.16 -53.10
CA ILE A 898 11.56 -0.28 -54.14
C ILE A 898 13.00 -0.69 -54.51
N LEU A 899 13.86 -0.93 -53.51
CA LEU A 899 15.23 -1.40 -53.73
C LEU A 899 15.26 -2.68 -54.57
N LYS A 900 14.41 -3.66 -54.21
CA LYS A 900 14.32 -4.94 -54.93
C LYS A 900 13.81 -4.74 -56.36
N LYS A 901 12.74 -3.97 -56.53
CA LYS A 901 12.06 -3.81 -57.82
C LYS A 901 12.84 -2.96 -58.83
N HIS A 902 13.44 -1.87 -58.37
CA HIS A 902 14.01 -0.85 -59.27
C HIS A 902 15.55 -0.87 -59.32
N PHE A 903 16.21 -1.42 -58.30
CA PHE A 903 17.66 -1.39 -58.17
C PHE A 903 18.29 -2.79 -58.02
N ASN A 904 17.48 -3.85 -58.02
CA ASN A 904 17.92 -5.25 -57.86
C ASN A 904 18.85 -5.48 -56.65
N THR A 905 18.55 -4.79 -55.55
CA THR A 905 19.29 -4.83 -54.28
C THR A 905 18.31 -4.78 -53.11
N ASP A 906 18.79 -4.88 -51.88
CA ASP A 906 17.97 -4.70 -50.68
C ASP A 906 18.79 -4.15 -49.50
N PHE A 907 18.17 -4.03 -48.33
CA PHE A 907 18.86 -3.47 -47.16
C PHE A 907 20.09 -4.27 -46.69
N ASN A 908 20.25 -5.54 -47.08
CA ASN A 908 21.37 -6.40 -46.68
C ASN A 908 22.64 -6.16 -47.51
N ASP A 909 22.53 -5.58 -48.71
CA ASP A 909 23.67 -5.33 -49.60
C ASP A 909 24.66 -4.35 -48.96
N GLN A 910 25.93 -4.76 -48.83
CA GLN A 910 26.99 -3.99 -48.19
C GLN A 910 27.21 -2.60 -48.82
N ASN A 911 26.86 -2.42 -50.10
CA ASN A 911 27.00 -1.15 -50.80
C ASN A 911 25.86 -0.15 -50.50
N ILE A 912 24.82 -0.58 -49.79
CA ILE A 912 23.68 0.27 -49.41
C ILE A 912 23.97 0.94 -48.06
N THR A 913 24.31 2.22 -48.12
CA THR A 913 24.40 3.08 -46.94
C THR A 913 23.06 3.77 -46.69
N ILE A 914 22.58 3.68 -45.45
CA ILE A 914 21.27 4.18 -45.00
C ILE A 914 21.50 5.30 -43.99
N PHE A 915 20.80 6.41 -44.20
CA PHE A 915 20.93 7.59 -43.37
C PHE A 915 19.57 8.09 -42.89
N ASP A 916 19.46 8.34 -41.59
CA ASP A 916 18.33 9.02 -40.97
C ASP A 916 18.78 10.40 -40.44
N PRO A 917 18.49 11.50 -41.15
CA PRO A 917 18.96 12.83 -40.78
C PRO A 917 18.18 13.49 -39.64
N PHE A 918 17.03 12.92 -39.25
CA PHE A 918 16.16 13.45 -38.20
C PHE A 918 15.61 12.28 -37.39
N THR A 919 16.52 11.60 -36.69
CA THR A 919 16.22 10.27 -36.17
C THR A 919 15.23 10.27 -35.00
N GLY A 920 15.07 11.40 -34.31
CA GLY A 920 14.19 11.52 -33.17
C GLY A 920 14.59 10.51 -32.11
N THR A 921 13.69 9.58 -31.81
CA THR A 921 13.93 8.50 -30.85
C THR A 921 14.64 7.28 -31.46
N GLY A 922 15.15 7.37 -32.69
CA GLY A 922 15.86 6.27 -33.37
C GLY A 922 14.94 5.21 -33.98
N SER A 923 13.62 5.47 -34.06
CA SER A 923 12.61 4.46 -34.38
C SER A 923 12.83 3.78 -35.74
N PHE A 924 13.22 4.53 -36.78
CA PHE A 924 13.45 3.97 -38.11
C PHE A 924 14.63 2.99 -38.13
N ILE A 925 15.77 3.38 -37.56
CA ILE A 925 16.96 2.55 -37.52
C ILE A 925 16.76 1.35 -36.58
N ALA A 926 16.16 1.54 -35.41
CA ALA A 926 15.85 0.46 -34.48
C ALA A 926 14.88 -0.57 -35.06
N ARG A 927 13.80 -0.13 -35.74
CA ARG A 927 12.84 -1.02 -36.40
C ARG A 927 13.44 -1.73 -37.62
N LEU A 928 14.39 -1.12 -38.32
CA LEU A 928 15.14 -1.77 -39.41
C LEU A 928 16.02 -2.91 -38.88
N LEU A 929 16.65 -2.71 -37.73
CA LEU A 929 17.50 -3.70 -37.06
C LEU A 929 16.72 -4.77 -36.30
N SER A 930 15.47 -4.52 -35.94
CA SER A 930 14.63 -5.46 -35.17
C SER A 930 14.38 -6.77 -35.92
N LYS A 931 14.47 -7.89 -35.17
CA LYS A 931 14.19 -9.23 -35.69
C LYS A 931 12.74 -9.39 -36.16
N GLU A 932 11.80 -8.67 -35.55
CA GLU A 932 10.37 -8.70 -35.89
C GLU A 932 10.08 -8.22 -37.32
N ASN A 933 10.87 -7.27 -37.84
CA ASN A 933 10.68 -6.75 -39.19
C ASN A 933 11.38 -7.59 -40.26
N ASN A 934 12.39 -8.38 -39.87
CA ASN A 934 13.13 -9.29 -40.74
C ASN A 934 13.64 -8.64 -42.04
N LEU A 935 14.12 -7.39 -41.94
CA LEU A 935 14.63 -6.62 -43.08
C LEU A 935 16.16 -6.69 -43.23
N ILE A 936 16.87 -6.81 -42.10
CA ILE A 936 18.31 -7.06 -42.03
C ILE A 936 18.53 -8.47 -41.49
N SER A 937 19.29 -9.32 -42.19
CA SER A 937 19.64 -10.68 -41.77
C SER A 937 20.66 -10.67 -40.63
N ASP A 938 20.79 -11.79 -39.91
CA ASP A 938 21.76 -11.89 -38.81
C ASP A 938 23.21 -11.80 -39.32
N GLU A 939 23.49 -12.24 -40.55
CA GLU A 939 24.80 -12.14 -41.20
C GLU A 939 25.17 -10.69 -41.55
N ALA A 940 24.21 -9.91 -42.06
CA ALA A 940 24.42 -8.51 -42.44
C ALA A 940 24.38 -7.54 -41.25
N LEU A 941 23.81 -7.96 -40.11
CA LEU A 941 23.56 -7.12 -38.94
C LEU A 941 24.81 -6.36 -38.48
N LYS A 942 25.91 -7.09 -38.23
CA LYS A 942 27.14 -6.51 -37.66
C LYS A 942 27.74 -5.45 -38.57
N GLU A 943 27.82 -5.73 -39.86
CA GLU A 943 28.40 -4.81 -40.83
C GLU A 943 27.53 -3.58 -41.03
N LYS A 944 26.21 -3.75 -41.14
CA LYS A 944 25.25 -2.64 -41.25
C LYS A 944 25.32 -1.75 -40.02
N PHE A 945 25.27 -2.34 -38.83
CA PHE A 945 25.34 -1.63 -37.56
C PHE A 945 26.65 -0.83 -37.41
N GLN A 946 27.78 -1.37 -37.85
CA GLN A 946 29.09 -0.72 -37.68
C GLN A 946 29.43 0.31 -38.77
N LYS A 947 28.98 0.10 -40.02
CA LYS A 947 29.45 0.89 -41.17
C LYS A 947 28.34 1.40 -42.09
N GLY A 948 27.19 0.73 -42.14
CA GLY A 948 26.15 0.98 -43.15
C GLY A 948 25.00 1.87 -42.71
N LEU A 949 24.91 2.23 -41.43
CA LEU A 949 23.81 3.01 -40.85
C LEU A 949 24.34 4.29 -40.24
N PHE A 950 23.64 5.41 -40.46
CA PHE A 950 23.94 6.71 -39.86
C PHE A 950 22.65 7.37 -39.35
N ALA A 951 22.71 8.02 -38.20
CA ALA A 951 21.55 8.66 -37.57
C ALA A 951 21.92 10.00 -36.94
N PHE A 952 21.28 11.10 -37.32
CA PHE A 952 21.53 12.42 -36.72
C PHE A 952 20.30 12.93 -35.98
N ASP A 953 20.54 13.67 -34.89
CA ASP A 953 19.53 14.50 -34.23
C ASP A 953 20.16 15.80 -33.73
N ILE A 954 19.36 16.85 -33.58
CA ILE A 954 19.80 18.15 -33.04
C ILE A 954 19.49 18.27 -31.54
N VAL A 955 18.58 17.45 -31.01
CA VAL A 955 18.12 17.50 -29.62
C VAL A 955 18.88 16.47 -28.78
N LEU A 956 19.54 16.92 -27.71
CA LEU A 956 20.34 16.07 -26.82
C LEU A 956 19.56 14.87 -26.26
N LEU A 957 18.32 15.12 -25.81
CA LEU A 957 17.48 14.06 -25.23
C LEU A 957 17.09 13.01 -26.29
N SER A 958 16.69 13.45 -27.48
CA SER A 958 16.41 12.56 -28.63
C SER A 958 17.63 11.73 -28.99
N TYR A 959 18.80 12.37 -29.06
CA TYR A 959 20.08 11.73 -29.35
C TYR A 959 20.38 10.58 -28.38
N TYR A 960 20.23 10.79 -27.06
CA TYR A 960 20.43 9.71 -26.10
C TYR A 960 19.41 8.57 -26.26
N ILE A 961 18.13 8.89 -26.44
CA ILE A 961 17.07 7.88 -26.64
C ILE A 961 17.35 7.06 -27.91
N ALA A 962 17.74 7.72 -29.01
CA ALA A 962 18.08 7.06 -30.27
C ALA A 962 19.30 6.15 -30.15
N LEU A 963 20.38 6.63 -29.54
CA LEU A 963 21.59 5.83 -29.29
C LEU A 963 21.25 4.54 -28.56
N ILE A 964 20.46 4.64 -27.49
CA ILE A 964 20.06 3.51 -26.66
C ILE A 964 19.18 2.55 -27.46
N ASN A 965 18.11 3.06 -28.08
CA ASN A 965 17.16 2.23 -28.84
C ASN A 965 17.82 1.46 -29.98
N ILE A 966 18.72 2.12 -30.73
CA ILE A 966 19.45 1.50 -31.85
C ILE A 966 20.43 0.44 -31.33
N THR A 967 21.17 0.76 -30.26
CA THR A 967 22.13 -0.17 -29.64
C THR A 967 21.43 -1.42 -29.12
N GLN A 968 20.33 -1.27 -28.39
CA GLN A 968 19.56 -2.38 -27.85
C GLN A 968 18.94 -3.25 -28.95
N ALA A 969 18.39 -2.64 -30.00
CA ALA A 969 17.81 -3.39 -31.11
C ALA A 969 18.84 -4.34 -31.76
N ALA A 970 20.10 -3.93 -31.83
CA ALA A 970 21.20 -4.77 -32.31
C ALA A 970 21.69 -5.78 -31.26
N GLN A 971 21.89 -5.35 -30.01
CA GLN A 971 22.39 -6.21 -28.92
C GLN A 971 21.44 -7.35 -28.56
N ASN A 972 20.13 -7.16 -28.73
CA ASN A 972 19.13 -8.21 -28.55
C ASN A 972 19.27 -9.35 -29.58
N ARG A 973 19.90 -9.09 -30.73
CA ARG A 973 20.19 -10.08 -31.76
C ARG A 973 21.61 -10.63 -31.64
N ASP A 974 22.58 -9.78 -31.31
CA ASP A 974 23.97 -10.13 -31.05
C ASP A 974 24.53 -9.32 -29.87
N SER A 975 24.59 -9.96 -28.69
CA SER A 975 25.04 -9.33 -27.45
C SER A 975 26.52 -8.95 -27.43
N SER A 976 27.31 -9.39 -28.42
CA SER A 976 28.72 -8.99 -28.56
C SER A 976 28.91 -7.59 -29.16
N LEU A 977 27.85 -7.01 -29.73
CA LEU A 977 27.90 -5.67 -30.32
C LEU A 977 27.99 -4.60 -29.23
N LYS A 978 28.91 -3.64 -29.44
CA LYS A 978 29.06 -2.45 -28.58
C LYS A 978 28.04 -1.37 -28.97
N ASN A 979 28.11 -0.22 -28.32
CA ASN A 979 27.30 0.96 -28.62
C ASN A 979 27.35 1.36 -30.10
N PHE A 980 26.19 1.81 -30.61
CA PHE A 980 26.08 2.35 -31.95
C PHE A 980 26.93 3.62 -32.08
N LYS A 981 27.89 3.61 -33.02
CA LYS A 981 28.87 4.69 -33.16
C LYS A 981 28.48 5.77 -34.16
N ASN A 982 27.72 5.42 -35.20
CA ASN A 982 27.44 6.31 -36.32
C ASN A 982 26.22 7.22 -36.04
N ILE A 983 26.15 7.76 -34.83
CA ILE A 983 25.13 8.72 -34.40
C ILE A 983 25.80 10.02 -33.99
N ALA A 984 25.28 11.16 -34.48
CA ALA A 984 25.81 12.47 -34.13
C ALA A 984 24.72 13.42 -33.61
N LEU A 985 25.10 14.22 -32.61
CA LEU A 985 24.34 15.39 -32.20
C LEU A 985 24.78 16.56 -33.11
N THR A 986 23.92 16.98 -34.03
CA THR A 986 24.22 18.02 -35.00
C THR A 986 22.95 18.59 -35.63
N ASP A 987 23.02 19.82 -36.11
CA ASP A 987 22.07 20.28 -37.12
C ASP A 987 22.36 19.54 -38.42
N SER A 988 21.38 18.80 -38.96
CA SER A 988 21.57 18.08 -40.22
C SER A 988 21.47 19.00 -41.44
N LEU A 989 20.87 20.19 -41.31
CA LEU A 989 20.63 21.14 -42.41
C LEU A 989 21.81 22.10 -42.64
N ASP A 990 22.76 22.20 -41.71
CA ASP A 990 23.91 23.11 -41.80
C ASP A 990 25.04 22.63 -42.73
N TYR A 991 24.83 21.55 -43.48
CA TYR A 991 25.88 20.86 -44.26
C TYR A 991 26.54 21.69 -45.38
N LEU A 992 25.94 22.81 -45.78
CA LEU A 992 26.51 23.75 -46.76
C LEU A 992 27.16 24.98 -46.10
N GLU A 993 26.86 25.22 -44.83
CA GLU A 993 27.31 26.39 -44.10
C GLU A 993 28.81 26.30 -43.80
N GLU A 994 29.46 27.46 -43.63
CA GLU A 994 30.89 27.48 -43.34
C GLU A 994 31.17 26.76 -42.02
N LYS A 995 32.17 25.88 -42.01
CA LYS A 995 32.60 25.21 -40.77
C LYS A 995 33.55 26.13 -40.01
N ASN A 996 33.49 26.11 -38.68
CA ASN A 996 34.38 26.93 -37.85
C ASN A 996 35.67 26.13 -37.61
N ASP A 997 36.80 26.61 -38.12
CA ASP A 997 38.10 25.93 -38.04
C ASP A 997 38.85 26.16 -36.71
N LYS A 998 38.16 26.68 -35.68
CA LYS A 998 38.75 26.89 -34.33
C LYS A 998 39.17 25.60 -33.61
N GLY A 999 38.86 24.42 -34.16
CA GLY A 999 39.24 23.13 -33.59
C GLY A 999 38.57 22.85 -32.24
N VAL A 1000 39.12 21.90 -31.49
CA VAL A 1000 38.61 21.54 -30.15
C VAL A 1000 39.51 22.10 -29.09
N ILE A 1001 38.89 22.75 -28.11
CA ILE A 1001 39.59 23.42 -27.01
C ILE A 1001 40.05 22.36 -26.00
N PRO A 1002 41.24 22.52 -25.38
CA PRO A 1002 41.73 21.62 -24.35
C PRO A 1002 40.69 21.32 -23.27
N GLY A 1003 40.43 20.02 -23.04
CA GLY A 1003 39.44 19.53 -22.06
C GLY A 1003 38.12 19.03 -22.65
N PHE A 1004 37.83 19.26 -23.93
CA PHE A 1004 36.60 18.77 -24.60
C PHE A 1004 36.88 17.95 -25.87
N GLU A 1005 38.05 17.32 -25.96
CA GLU A 1005 38.55 16.58 -27.13
C GLU A 1005 37.61 15.48 -27.61
N ASP A 1006 36.78 14.92 -26.72
CA ASP A 1006 35.78 13.90 -27.07
C ASP A 1006 34.81 14.39 -28.15
N LEU A 1007 34.51 15.70 -28.21
CA LEU A 1007 33.61 16.26 -29.22
C LEU A 1007 34.15 16.14 -30.66
N LYS A 1008 35.46 15.88 -30.85
CA LYS A 1008 36.04 15.60 -32.18
C LYS A 1008 35.36 14.40 -32.83
N GLU A 1009 35.08 13.35 -32.06
CA GLU A 1009 34.46 12.13 -32.58
C GLU A 1009 33.06 12.43 -33.15
N ASN A 1010 32.28 13.32 -32.51
CA ASN A 1010 30.98 13.78 -33.05
C ASN A 1010 31.13 14.52 -34.39
N GLN A 1011 32.14 15.40 -34.49
CA GLN A 1011 32.44 16.14 -35.70
C GLN A 1011 32.93 15.21 -36.84
N GLU A 1012 33.74 14.20 -36.52
CA GLU A 1012 34.21 13.19 -37.47
C GLU A 1012 33.05 12.37 -38.04
N ILE A 1013 32.09 11.95 -37.21
CA ILE A 1013 30.87 11.26 -37.67
C ILE A 1013 30.07 12.16 -38.63
N LYS A 1014 29.90 13.44 -38.29
CA LYS A 1014 29.23 14.44 -39.14
C LYS A 1014 29.91 14.58 -40.51
N ASN A 1015 31.23 14.66 -40.53
CA ASN A 1015 32.02 14.78 -41.76
C ASN A 1015 31.96 13.49 -42.60
N THR A 1016 32.07 12.33 -41.95
CA THR A 1016 32.05 11.03 -42.62
C THR A 1016 30.81 10.85 -43.50
N VAL A 1017 29.63 11.24 -43.02
CA VAL A 1017 28.36 11.13 -43.78
C VAL A 1017 28.40 11.90 -45.10
N THR A 1018 29.11 13.04 -45.16
CA THR A 1018 29.23 13.83 -46.40
C THR A 1018 30.10 13.16 -47.46
N GLU A 1019 30.99 12.25 -47.04
CA GLU A 1019 31.89 11.49 -47.92
C GLU A 1019 31.28 10.15 -48.37
N GLN A 1020 30.32 9.61 -47.60
CA GLN A 1020 29.66 8.34 -47.90
C GLN A 1020 28.82 8.38 -49.19
N ASN A 1021 28.66 7.21 -49.82
CA ASN A 1021 27.72 7.02 -50.92
C ASN A 1021 26.33 6.65 -50.37
N ILE A 1022 25.57 7.65 -49.94
CA ILE A 1022 24.24 7.43 -49.36
C ILE A 1022 23.26 6.99 -50.45
N ARG A 1023 22.69 5.80 -50.28
CA ARG A 1023 21.73 5.19 -51.21
C ARG A 1023 20.30 5.21 -50.71
N VAL A 1024 20.11 5.32 -49.41
CA VAL A 1024 18.78 5.36 -48.80
C VAL A 1024 18.75 6.46 -47.75
N ILE A 1025 17.74 7.32 -47.83
CA ILE A 1025 17.42 8.28 -46.76
C ILE A 1025 16.01 8.02 -46.25
N ILE A 1026 15.90 7.70 -44.97
CA ILE A 1026 14.63 7.47 -44.24
C ILE A 1026 14.44 8.51 -43.14
N GLY A 1027 13.36 8.41 -42.36
CA GLY A 1027 13.11 9.30 -41.24
C GLY A 1027 11.98 10.30 -41.46
N ASN A 1028 11.50 10.84 -40.34
CA ASN A 1028 10.38 11.78 -40.25
C ASN A 1028 10.92 13.21 -40.03
N PRO A 1029 11.00 14.05 -41.08
CA PRO A 1029 11.58 15.39 -40.95
C PRO A 1029 10.69 16.35 -40.15
N PRO A 1030 11.26 17.42 -39.57
CA PRO A 1030 10.49 18.43 -38.86
C PRO A 1030 9.65 19.31 -39.81
N TYR A 1031 8.43 19.65 -39.36
CA TYR A 1031 7.47 20.49 -40.10
C TYR A 1031 7.35 21.86 -39.43
N SER A 1032 7.91 22.90 -40.03
CA SER A 1032 7.84 24.27 -39.48
C SER A 1032 8.11 25.31 -40.56
N SER A 1033 7.11 26.12 -40.88
CA SER A 1033 7.22 27.30 -41.75
C SER A 1033 7.52 28.61 -41.00
N GLY A 1034 7.64 28.55 -39.66
CA GLY A 1034 7.90 29.69 -38.77
C GLY A 1034 7.17 29.59 -37.42
N ALA A 1035 7.42 30.55 -36.52
CA ALA A 1035 6.74 30.65 -35.22
C ALA A 1035 5.28 31.11 -35.39
N LYS A 1036 4.36 30.63 -34.53
CA LYS A 1036 2.94 31.04 -34.55
C LYS A 1036 2.76 32.49 -34.06
N SER A 1037 3.66 32.97 -33.20
CA SER A 1037 3.77 34.36 -32.76
C SER A 1037 5.25 34.77 -32.64
N GLU A 1038 5.57 36.05 -32.88
CA GLU A 1038 6.91 36.61 -32.62
C GLU A 1038 7.30 36.49 -31.14
N ASN A 1039 6.33 36.44 -30.22
CA ASN A 1039 6.54 36.28 -28.78
C ASN A 1039 6.96 34.86 -28.37
N ASP A 1040 6.84 33.87 -29.26
CA ASP A 1040 7.13 32.47 -28.93
C ASP A 1040 8.65 32.19 -28.88
N ASN A 1041 9.49 33.14 -29.34
CA ASN A 1041 10.95 33.04 -29.39
C ASN A 1041 11.46 31.70 -29.99
N ASN A 1042 10.68 31.15 -30.92
CA ASN A 1042 10.85 29.82 -31.53
C ASN A 1042 10.99 29.92 -33.07
N GLN A 1043 11.81 30.86 -33.54
CA GLN A 1043 12.09 31.00 -34.97
C GLN A 1043 12.97 29.84 -35.46
N ASN A 1044 12.75 29.40 -36.69
CA ASN A 1044 13.60 28.39 -37.35
C ASN A 1044 15.08 28.86 -37.37
N LEU A 1045 16.01 27.93 -37.23
CA LEU A 1045 17.42 28.20 -37.50
C LEU A 1045 17.59 28.67 -38.94
N SER A 1046 18.45 29.67 -39.17
CA SER A 1046 18.73 30.17 -40.50
C SER A 1046 19.89 29.40 -41.14
N HIS A 1047 19.72 29.06 -42.42
CA HIS A 1047 20.70 28.34 -43.24
C HIS A 1047 20.86 29.11 -44.56
N PRO A 1048 21.59 30.24 -44.60
CA PRO A 1048 21.56 31.17 -45.73
C PRO A 1048 21.89 30.53 -47.08
N LYS A 1049 22.83 29.58 -47.14
CA LYS A 1049 23.19 28.89 -48.39
C LYS A 1049 22.12 27.90 -48.81
N LEU A 1050 21.57 27.13 -47.87
CA LEU A 1050 20.49 26.18 -48.14
C LEU A 1050 19.20 26.90 -48.54
N GLU A 1051 18.81 27.94 -47.80
CA GLU A 1051 17.66 28.80 -48.09
C GLU A 1051 17.72 29.35 -49.51
N ARG A 1052 18.90 29.83 -49.93
CA ARG A 1052 19.13 30.31 -51.30
C ARG A 1052 18.88 29.22 -52.33
N LEU A 1053 19.48 28.03 -52.16
CA LEU A 1053 19.32 26.90 -53.10
C LEU A 1053 17.90 26.35 -53.15
N VAL A 1054 17.17 26.41 -52.04
CA VAL A 1054 15.75 26.02 -51.96
C VAL A 1054 14.90 27.02 -52.73
N TYR A 1055 15.13 28.31 -52.52
CA TYR A 1055 14.42 29.38 -53.20
C TYR A 1055 14.70 29.39 -54.71
N GLU A 1056 15.96 29.24 -55.13
CA GLU A 1056 16.34 29.10 -56.55
C GLU A 1056 15.59 27.93 -57.20
N LYS A 1057 15.49 26.78 -56.50
CA LYS A 1057 14.90 25.57 -57.09
C LYS A 1057 13.37 25.56 -57.10
N TYR A 1058 12.74 25.96 -56.01
CA TYR A 1058 11.29 25.83 -55.81
C TYR A 1058 10.55 27.17 -55.75
N GLY A 1059 11.28 28.27 -55.52
CA GLY A 1059 10.73 29.60 -55.34
C GLY A 1059 10.68 30.46 -56.61
N GLU A 1060 11.74 30.48 -57.41
CA GLU A 1060 11.87 31.38 -58.58
C GLU A 1060 10.74 31.27 -59.61
N ASN A 1061 10.24 30.05 -59.84
CA ASN A 1061 9.17 29.79 -60.80
C ASN A 1061 7.79 29.70 -60.15
N SER A 1062 7.67 30.02 -58.85
CA SER A 1062 6.41 29.95 -58.13
C SER A 1062 5.55 31.17 -58.40
N THR A 1063 4.26 30.96 -58.69
CA THR A 1063 3.27 32.04 -58.84
C THR A 1063 2.60 32.41 -57.51
N SER A 1064 2.98 31.76 -56.40
CA SER A 1064 2.37 31.99 -55.09
C SER A 1064 2.90 33.25 -54.41
N ARG A 1065 2.00 34.06 -53.85
CA ARG A 1065 2.35 35.22 -53.01
C ARG A 1065 2.99 34.84 -51.68
N SER A 1066 2.84 33.60 -51.23
CA SER A 1066 3.42 33.07 -49.98
C SER A 1066 4.71 32.28 -50.17
N VAL A 1067 5.30 32.31 -51.38
CA VAL A 1067 6.48 31.50 -51.74
C VAL A 1067 7.65 31.65 -50.77
N GLY A 1068 7.91 32.85 -50.26
CA GLY A 1068 8.99 33.10 -49.31
C GLY A 1068 8.77 32.42 -47.94
N GLN A 1069 7.52 32.21 -47.52
CA GLN A 1069 7.21 31.49 -46.27
C GLN A 1069 7.26 29.98 -46.48
N THR A 1070 6.71 29.48 -47.59
CA THR A 1070 6.68 28.03 -47.86
C THR A 1070 8.05 27.46 -48.20
N THR A 1071 8.92 28.24 -48.85
CA THR A 1071 10.31 27.84 -49.13
C THR A 1071 11.19 27.79 -47.88
N ARG A 1072 10.82 28.51 -46.80
CA ARG A 1072 11.51 28.47 -45.50
C ARG A 1072 11.05 27.33 -44.59
N ASP A 1073 10.14 26.48 -45.06
CA ASP A 1073 9.70 25.33 -44.29
C ASP A 1073 10.83 24.28 -44.19
N THR A 1074 11.12 23.84 -42.96
CA THR A 1074 12.15 22.82 -42.70
C THR A 1074 11.90 21.50 -43.42
N LEU A 1075 10.64 21.17 -43.74
CA LEU A 1075 10.31 20.01 -44.58
C LEU A 1075 10.89 20.18 -45.99
N ILE A 1076 10.75 21.36 -46.58
CA ILE A 1076 11.22 21.65 -47.94
C ILE A 1076 12.74 21.70 -47.97
N HIS A 1077 13.37 22.28 -46.95
CA HIS A 1077 14.83 22.23 -46.75
C HIS A 1077 15.34 20.79 -46.66
N SER A 1078 14.66 19.94 -45.88
CA SER A 1078 14.96 18.51 -45.76
C SER A 1078 14.86 17.79 -47.11
N ILE A 1079 13.77 18.01 -47.87
CA ILE A 1079 13.61 17.41 -49.21
C ILE A 1079 14.73 17.84 -50.15
N ARG A 1080 15.07 19.14 -50.17
CA ARG A 1080 16.15 19.67 -51.02
C ARG A 1080 17.48 19.01 -50.70
N ARG A 1081 17.80 18.90 -49.41
CA ARG A 1081 19.01 18.23 -48.95
C ARG A 1081 19.04 16.76 -49.33
N ARG A 1082 17.95 16.03 -49.12
CA ARG A 1082 17.85 14.60 -49.49
C ARG A 1082 18.14 14.41 -50.98
N ALA A 1083 17.55 15.24 -51.83
CA ALA A 1083 17.79 15.20 -53.27
C ALA A 1083 19.25 15.51 -53.67
N MET A 1084 19.99 16.29 -52.87
CA MET A 1084 21.39 16.59 -53.13
C MET A 1084 22.35 15.51 -52.60
N LEU A 1085 21.97 14.80 -51.52
CA LEU A 1085 22.78 13.73 -50.93
C LEU A 1085 22.62 12.38 -51.65
N LEU A 1086 21.47 12.12 -52.26
CA LEU A 1086 21.24 10.92 -53.07
C LEU A 1086 22.05 10.98 -54.38
N LYS A 1087 23.06 10.12 -54.51
CA LYS A 1087 23.85 9.96 -55.74
C LYS A 1087 23.13 9.03 -56.74
N ILE A 1088 23.46 9.14 -58.04
CA ILE A 1088 22.77 8.42 -59.15
C ILE A 1088 22.55 6.94 -58.83
N GLY A 1089 21.28 6.51 -58.78
CA GLY A 1089 20.85 5.13 -58.51
C GLY A 1089 20.43 4.86 -57.06
N GLY A 1090 19.80 5.83 -56.38
CA GLY A 1090 19.22 5.70 -55.04
C GLY A 1090 17.89 6.43 -54.93
#